data_AF-A0A4S8MB15-F1
#
_entry.id   AF-A0A4S8MB15-F1
#
_cell.length_a   1.000
_cell.length_b   1.000
_cell.length_c   1.000
_cell.angle_alpha   90.00
_cell.angle_beta   90.00
_cell.angle_gamma   90.00
#
_symmetry.space_group_name_H-M   'P 1'
#
loop_
_entity.id
_entity.type
_entity.pdbx_description
1 polymer ?
#
loop_
_entity_poly.entity_id
_entity_poly.type
_entity_poly.pdbx_seq_one_letter_code
_entity_poly.pdbx_strand_id
1 'polypeptide(L)'
;MLAGLGTRLDEVSDIGSDENENQEDMAGSDTEEFYDHNNEDGPQKRQRNTKSAPIDPRWFPWKDRITCSLDVLMHLPRSVFSEKQLDLLMWLLHINQVPAEVPSVDSMKALNERLQKLYGINSIRKQGALGHVYYVNDLAQIIAQEMANPQVREHLKFYPEDSGKKLSEARQAQRWLEEIPDELLTPMARIRGHDFYIHEPAMLTDGTCCIPVWWFECNNVLFAKCWLMEAVVMDHVRGWNVIKCSNFEVPTSKFLKNFIDFRDDAVHYDLPSPTTLFKVYDSNGAGFEKWKYTNPDEGNRWRKLAEGHRVVSFAMWMYCDDTSGNLSKKWNKHNSFLFTPAGLPWQESHKEYNVHFLCTSNLAPPLEMLDGIVDQLEEAETNGIWAWDCKENEPVLVLPFVLALLGDNPMQSEFASHIGLRGKYFCRVCWVRGTDANESPATGDNLGSRDFDENSENGEQQSNAGSPQPSEAGAEQMRSRITAFIKTGRLRHKLETQDYLSSYMTHAKKLYTKTKIKKMRTETGLKDTFQDFFIDRLFRASEGKVSANNKQKALEEVVTTIPPDPKNTSPVWRIKGLDPHRDTPVEILHVILLGFLKYMWRDLVQNQLKKNDSRRTLLIARLKSVDVTGLKIAKITEDTLVKYAGSLTGRDFRVIAQVVPAIIHDLGLSEACRETWLALCKLVPLVWQPEITDVDEHIRILEHEIDHFLLCASQWTCRWFNKPKFHIFVHLPFHIRRFGPAILFATEAFESFNAVIRNKSVHSNRQAPSRDIARAFAQGNRVRHLLSKGLFVLAKESAQPSFSMNSRDWTSIGEGPKSMVAFPSTMTRYLGLEFQKHHNGPKISKLQASHISILDIDGGNCPVGAHVIVQDINDTSTYVARLTEVLQEVESMAEQSGQASTILVQIVDVSNEAVAYRMPRIVHTQSYRLVNAKDILCMVNTQHHCFGNNCKATAHRQIRQEREKTLNSEALIDHSHNPEDCFLNTAQMRNAKHVQKFRIKSPTLNPETIIIRSVAREIDIRDKAKRTTEINYINSS
;
A
#
# COMPACT_ATOMS: atom_id res chain seq x y z
N MET A 1 35.00 6.05 -61.64
CA MET A 1 35.33 7.39 -61.11
C MET A 1 34.12 7.91 -60.35
N LEU A 2 34.32 8.20 -59.07
CA LEU A 2 33.41 8.74 -58.05
C LEU A 2 32.07 8.03 -57.83
N ALA A 3 32.08 7.20 -56.77
CA ALA A 3 30.94 6.53 -56.15
C ALA A 3 30.91 6.88 -54.65
N GLY A 4 29.69 6.97 -54.08
CA GLY A 4 29.40 6.68 -52.67
C GLY A 4 29.22 7.87 -51.73
N LEU A 5 27.98 8.11 -51.29
CA LEU A 5 27.52 8.12 -49.87
C LEU A 5 26.21 8.90 -49.72
N GLY A 6 25.17 8.22 -49.23
CA GLY A 6 23.90 8.84 -48.84
C GLY A 6 22.82 7.81 -48.56
N THR A 7 22.76 7.29 -47.32
CA THR A 7 21.58 6.72 -46.62
C THR A 7 21.99 6.13 -45.26
N ARG A 8 21.03 6.10 -44.32
CA ARG A 8 21.01 5.51 -42.95
C ARG A 8 21.34 6.43 -41.78
N LEU A 9 20.27 6.88 -41.12
CA LEU A 9 20.25 7.22 -39.70
C LEU A 9 19.02 6.52 -39.09
N ASP A 10 19.25 5.28 -38.65
CA ASP A 10 18.54 4.57 -37.58
C ASP A 10 19.52 3.51 -37.06
N GLU A 11 19.50 3.27 -35.74
CA GLU A 11 20.30 2.32 -34.95
C GLU A 11 21.76 2.69 -34.69
N VAL A 12 22.12 2.92 -33.41
CA VAL A 12 23.09 2.10 -32.63
C VAL A 12 22.93 2.44 -31.14
N SER A 13 22.27 1.54 -30.41
CA SER A 13 22.63 1.17 -29.04
C SER A 13 23.84 0.23 -29.08
N ASP A 14 24.62 0.19 -28.00
CA ASP A 14 25.73 -0.75 -27.70
C ASP A 14 27.12 -0.44 -28.27
N ILE A 15 27.99 0.08 -27.39
CA ILE A 15 29.41 -0.29 -27.27
C ILE A 15 29.65 -0.36 -25.76
N GLY A 16 29.92 -1.49 -25.11
CA GLY A 16 30.86 -2.53 -25.52
C GLY A 16 32.14 -2.33 -24.72
N SER A 17 32.11 -2.79 -23.46
CA SER A 17 33.30 -3.06 -22.65
C SER A 17 34.01 -4.29 -23.20
N ASP A 18 35.33 -4.22 -23.35
CA ASP A 18 36.35 -5.30 -23.40
C ASP A 18 37.70 -4.58 -23.65
N GLU A 19 38.88 -4.92 -23.12
CA GLU A 19 39.35 -5.74 -22.01
C GLU A 19 40.87 -5.45 -21.91
N ASN A 20 41.45 -5.67 -20.72
CA ASN A 20 42.85 -6.07 -20.44
C ASN A 20 44.04 -5.06 -20.41
N GLU A 21 44.54 -4.93 -19.16
CA GLU A 21 45.93 -5.12 -18.68
C GLU A 21 47.09 -4.33 -19.31
N ASN A 22 47.70 -3.44 -18.51
CA ASN A 22 49.03 -3.68 -17.92
C ASN A 22 49.40 -2.61 -16.88
N GLN A 23 49.88 -3.09 -15.72
CA GLN A 23 50.68 -2.33 -14.76
C GLN A 23 52.02 -1.99 -15.39
N GLU A 24 52.54 -0.78 -15.15
CA GLU A 24 53.95 -0.57 -14.81
C GLU A 24 54.16 0.82 -14.20
N ASP A 25 54.91 0.83 -13.11
CA ASP A 25 55.35 1.97 -12.31
C ASP A 25 56.19 2.97 -13.13
N MET A 26 56.19 4.24 -12.76
CA MET A 26 57.40 5.09 -12.75
C MET A 26 57.12 6.42 -12.05
N ALA A 27 57.89 6.65 -10.97
CA ALA A 27 58.03 7.93 -10.31
C ALA A 27 58.81 8.93 -11.20
N GLY A 28 58.47 10.21 -11.10
CA GLY A 28 59.25 11.28 -11.73
C GLY A 28 58.88 12.64 -11.13
N SER A 29 59.78 13.15 -10.29
CA SER A 29 59.74 14.48 -9.71
C SER A 29 60.28 15.53 -10.66
N ASP A 30 59.93 16.78 -10.33
CA ASP A 30 60.70 18.00 -10.54
C ASP A 30 60.65 18.74 -11.90
N THR A 31 60.06 19.94 -11.78
CA THR A 31 60.54 21.27 -12.21
C THR A 31 60.99 21.48 -13.65
N GLU A 32 60.29 22.36 -14.36
CA GLU A 32 60.91 23.30 -15.29
C GLU A 32 60.17 24.64 -15.31
N GLU A 33 60.92 25.66 -15.71
CA GLU A 33 60.90 27.03 -15.20
C GLU A 33 60.05 28.00 -16.02
N PHE A 34 59.65 29.05 -15.28
CA PHE A 34 59.41 30.42 -15.70
C PHE A 34 59.92 30.83 -17.11
N TYR A 35 58.99 31.29 -17.96
CA TYR A 35 59.22 32.45 -18.82
C TYR A 35 58.04 33.41 -18.71
N ASP A 36 58.33 34.57 -18.12
CA ASP A 36 57.44 35.70 -17.90
C ASP A 36 57.45 36.61 -19.14
N HIS A 37 56.29 36.71 -19.82
CA HIS A 37 55.98 37.85 -20.68
C HIS A 37 54.59 38.38 -20.34
N ASN A 38 54.60 39.32 -19.39
CA ASN A 38 53.61 40.37 -19.16
C ASN A 38 52.86 40.79 -20.43
N ASN A 39 51.56 40.47 -20.47
CA ASN A 39 50.56 41.29 -21.12
C ASN A 39 49.37 41.40 -20.18
N GLU A 40 49.05 42.66 -19.86
CA GLU A 40 48.03 43.11 -18.93
C GLU A 40 46.64 42.70 -19.42
N ASP A 41 46.00 41.77 -18.69
CA ASP A 41 44.56 41.72 -18.42
C ASP A 41 44.25 40.46 -17.58
N GLY A 42 44.55 40.56 -16.29
CA GLY A 42 44.30 39.46 -15.35
C GLY A 42 42.81 39.31 -15.03
N PRO A 43 42.25 38.08 -15.03
CA PRO A 43 40.95 37.85 -14.41
C PRO A 43 41.11 38.08 -12.91
N GLN A 44 40.37 39.05 -12.37
CA GLN A 44 40.30 39.32 -10.94
C GLN A 44 40.05 38.01 -10.18
N LYS A 45 41.03 37.64 -9.34
CA LYS A 45 40.83 36.67 -8.25
C LYS A 45 39.56 37.06 -7.49
N ARG A 46 38.48 36.29 -7.64
CA ARG A 46 37.27 36.41 -6.82
C ARG A 46 37.68 36.39 -5.35
N GLN A 47 37.59 37.54 -4.68
CA GLN A 47 37.73 37.63 -3.23
C GLN A 47 36.74 36.65 -2.58
N ARG A 48 37.24 35.76 -1.72
CA ARG A 48 36.43 35.03 -0.74
C ARG A 48 35.81 36.05 0.20
N ASN A 49 34.58 36.46 -0.07
CA ASN A 49 33.85 37.36 0.80
C ASN A 49 33.17 36.54 1.91
N THR A 50 33.89 36.29 2.99
CA THR A 50 33.42 35.68 4.24
C THR A 50 32.70 36.68 5.15
N LYS A 51 31.78 37.49 4.60
CA LYS A 51 30.85 38.31 5.38
C LYS A 51 29.42 37.87 5.04
N SER A 52 28.78 37.18 5.97
CA SER A 52 27.40 36.72 5.86
C SER A 52 26.46 37.91 5.70
N ALA A 53 25.94 38.13 4.49
CA ALA A 53 24.81 39.02 4.30
C ALA A 53 23.65 38.57 5.21
N PRO A 54 22.90 39.50 5.83
CA PRO A 54 21.82 39.17 6.75
C PRO A 54 20.77 38.28 6.08
N ILE A 55 20.28 37.27 6.79
CA ILE A 55 19.15 36.43 6.34
C ILE A 55 17.94 37.36 6.19
N ASP A 56 17.32 37.40 5.00
CA ASP A 56 16.06 38.11 4.82
C ASP A 56 14.97 37.40 5.66
N PRO A 57 14.41 38.03 6.70
CA PRO A 57 13.37 37.39 7.53
C PRO A 57 12.16 36.92 6.71
N ARG A 58 11.90 37.55 5.57
CA ARG A 58 10.82 37.15 4.65
C ARG A 58 11.08 35.79 4.01
N TRP A 59 12.34 35.40 3.81
CA TRP A 59 12.73 34.15 3.14
C TRP A 59 13.24 33.06 4.09
N PHE A 60 13.18 33.30 5.39
CA PHE A 60 13.55 32.32 6.41
C PHE A 60 12.87 30.94 6.20
N PRO A 61 13.58 29.81 6.38
CA PRO A 61 14.98 29.67 6.84
C PRO A 61 16.06 29.86 5.76
N TRP A 62 15.67 30.13 4.51
CA TRP A 62 16.62 30.44 3.44
C TRP A 62 17.14 31.86 3.57
N LYS A 63 18.29 32.13 2.94
CA LYS A 63 18.92 33.45 2.96
C LYS A 63 18.09 34.46 2.14
N ASP A 64 17.58 34.02 1.00
CA ASP A 64 16.92 34.86 0.00
C ASP A 64 15.99 34.04 -0.91
N ARG A 65 15.31 34.73 -1.83
CA ARG A 65 14.40 34.13 -2.82
C ARG A 65 15.07 33.10 -3.73
N ILE A 66 16.28 33.39 -4.19
CA ILE A 66 16.95 32.57 -5.22
C ILE A 66 17.34 31.23 -4.60
N THR A 67 18.04 31.27 -3.46
CA THR A 67 18.43 30.10 -2.69
C THR A 67 17.24 29.24 -2.30
N CYS A 68 16.13 29.84 -1.86
CA CYS A 68 14.87 29.13 -1.61
C CYS A 68 14.36 28.41 -2.87
N SER A 69 14.21 29.13 -3.99
CA SER A 69 13.63 28.57 -5.22
C SER A 69 14.47 27.43 -5.80
N LEU A 70 15.79 27.53 -5.72
CA LEU A 70 16.72 26.50 -6.17
C LEU A 70 16.70 25.27 -5.27
N ASP A 71 16.71 25.44 -3.94
CA ASP A 71 16.62 24.32 -2.99
C ASP A 71 15.32 23.54 -3.18
N VAL A 72 14.19 24.24 -3.35
CA VAL A 72 12.91 23.60 -3.64
C VAL A 72 12.99 22.81 -4.93
N LEU A 73 13.48 23.41 -6.02
CA LEU A 73 13.59 22.77 -7.33
C LEU A 73 14.45 21.48 -7.28
N MET A 74 15.56 21.50 -6.54
CA MET A 74 16.48 20.36 -6.39
C MET A 74 15.84 19.16 -5.68
N HIS A 75 14.88 19.41 -4.80
CA HIS A 75 14.29 18.40 -3.92
C HIS A 75 12.82 18.12 -4.20
N LEU A 76 12.29 18.56 -5.35
CA LEU A 76 10.94 18.20 -5.78
C LEU A 76 10.82 16.68 -6.00
N PRO A 77 9.74 16.06 -5.50
CA PRO A 77 9.39 14.70 -5.87
C PRO A 77 9.24 14.59 -7.39
N ARG A 78 9.68 13.46 -7.96
CA ARG A 78 9.60 13.14 -9.41
C ARG A 78 10.39 14.05 -10.36
N SER A 79 11.14 15.04 -9.86
CA SER A 79 12.02 15.89 -10.65
C SER A 79 13.43 15.89 -10.07
N VAL A 80 14.25 14.92 -10.46
CA VAL A 80 15.63 14.80 -9.95
C VAL A 80 16.56 15.66 -10.79
N PHE A 81 17.15 16.68 -10.18
CA PHE A 81 18.15 17.54 -10.80
C PHE A 81 19.55 17.01 -10.49
N SER A 82 20.33 16.74 -11.54
CA SER A 82 21.77 16.46 -11.43
C SER A 82 22.56 17.74 -11.20
N GLU A 83 23.78 17.61 -10.67
CA GLU A 83 24.69 18.75 -10.48
C GLU A 83 24.97 19.48 -11.81
N LYS A 84 25.09 18.74 -12.92
CA LYS A 84 25.27 19.32 -14.26
C LYS A 84 24.05 20.14 -14.71
N GLN A 85 22.84 19.68 -14.41
CA GLN A 85 21.62 20.45 -14.72
C GLN A 85 21.51 21.69 -13.85
N LEU A 86 21.93 21.62 -12.58
CA LEU A 86 21.99 22.79 -11.71
C LEU A 86 22.99 23.82 -12.25
N ASP A 87 24.17 23.39 -12.68
CA ASP A 87 25.20 24.26 -13.27
C ASP A 87 24.70 24.96 -14.55
N LEU A 88 24.02 24.23 -15.44
CA LEU A 88 23.36 24.82 -16.62
C LEU A 88 22.28 25.85 -16.25
N LEU A 89 21.53 25.61 -15.17
CA LEU A 89 20.53 26.55 -14.68
C LEU A 89 21.19 27.81 -14.09
N MET A 90 22.30 27.67 -13.38
CA MET A 90 23.09 28.82 -12.91
C MET A 90 23.66 29.63 -14.06
N TRP A 91 24.17 28.97 -15.10
CA TRP A 91 24.61 29.62 -16.34
C TRP A 91 23.47 30.42 -16.99
N LEU A 92 22.26 29.85 -17.05
CA LEU A 92 21.08 30.53 -17.58
C LEU A 92 20.70 31.78 -16.76
N LEU A 93 20.77 31.70 -15.42
CA LEU A 93 20.52 32.87 -14.56
C LEU A 93 21.59 33.95 -14.75
N HIS A 94 22.84 33.54 -14.96
CA HIS A 94 23.96 34.44 -15.19
C HIS A 94 23.83 35.19 -16.52
N ILE A 95 23.54 34.50 -17.63
CA ILE A 95 23.44 35.13 -18.96
C ILE A 95 22.25 36.10 -19.07
N ASN A 96 21.18 35.84 -18.30
CA ASN A 96 20.01 36.73 -18.21
C ASN A 96 20.19 37.86 -17.18
N GLN A 97 21.41 38.07 -16.65
CA GLN A 97 21.75 39.18 -15.75
C GLN A 97 20.80 39.32 -14.55
N VAL A 98 20.39 38.19 -13.95
CA VAL A 98 19.53 38.21 -12.77
C VAL A 98 20.24 39.01 -11.66
N PRO A 99 19.63 40.09 -11.12
CA PRO A 99 20.35 41.13 -10.36
C PRO A 99 20.94 40.72 -9.00
N ALA A 100 20.82 39.46 -8.57
CA ALA A 100 21.37 39.00 -7.30
C ALA A 100 22.60 38.10 -7.52
N GLU A 101 23.47 38.00 -6.51
CA GLU A 101 24.58 37.04 -6.50
C GLU A 101 24.04 35.60 -6.60
N VAL A 102 23.95 35.08 -7.83
CA VAL A 102 23.55 33.69 -8.10
C VAL A 102 24.53 32.77 -7.36
N PRO A 103 24.04 31.87 -6.48
CA PRO A 103 24.92 31.02 -5.68
C PRO A 103 25.67 30.02 -6.57
N SER A 104 26.92 29.68 -6.20
CA SER A 104 27.61 28.55 -6.82
C SER A 104 26.97 27.22 -6.41
N VAL A 105 27.23 26.15 -7.17
CA VAL A 105 26.81 24.78 -6.81
C VAL A 105 27.32 24.40 -5.41
N ASP A 106 28.55 24.74 -5.08
CA ASP A 106 29.13 24.50 -3.75
C ASP A 106 28.43 25.30 -2.65
N SER A 107 28.05 26.54 -2.94
CA SER A 107 27.28 27.38 -2.00
C SER A 107 25.90 26.78 -1.74
N MET A 108 25.24 26.23 -2.78
CA MET A 108 23.97 25.51 -2.63
C MET A 108 24.14 24.22 -1.83
N LYS A 109 25.21 23.44 -2.06
CA LYS A 109 25.50 22.24 -1.26
C LYS A 109 25.71 22.58 0.21
N ALA A 110 26.53 23.59 0.51
CA ALA A 110 26.78 24.04 1.88
C ALA A 110 25.51 24.57 2.57
N LEU A 111 24.66 25.30 1.84
CA LEU A 111 23.34 25.72 2.33
C LEU A 111 22.45 24.50 2.64
N ASN A 112 22.39 23.53 1.73
CA ASN A 112 21.57 22.34 1.89
C ASN A 112 22.02 21.49 3.06
N GLU A 113 23.32 21.30 3.26
CA GLU A 113 23.89 20.61 4.42
C GLU A 113 23.57 21.36 5.72
N ARG A 114 23.70 22.69 5.73
CA ARG A 114 23.31 23.52 6.87
C ARG A 114 21.82 23.36 7.19
N LEU A 115 20.93 23.54 6.22
CA LEU A 115 19.49 23.41 6.42
C LEU A 115 19.08 21.99 6.80
N GLN A 116 19.76 20.97 6.26
CA GLN A 116 19.50 19.57 6.62
C GLN A 116 19.89 19.31 8.05
N LYS A 117 21.06 19.81 8.48
CA LYS A 117 21.49 19.73 9.87
C LYS A 117 20.48 20.44 10.76
N LEU A 118 20.01 21.64 10.44
CA LEU A 118 19.15 22.39 11.36
C LEU A 118 17.68 21.91 11.40
N TYR A 119 17.09 21.56 10.26
CA TYR A 119 15.64 21.38 10.13
C TYR A 119 15.23 20.11 9.37
N GLY A 120 16.21 19.29 8.96
CA GLY A 120 15.97 18.07 8.21
C GLY A 120 15.95 16.82 9.09
N ILE A 121 15.63 15.69 8.46
CA ILE A 121 15.71 14.36 9.07
C ILE A 121 17.15 13.83 8.99
N ASN A 122 17.58 13.14 10.04
CA ASN A 122 18.86 12.46 10.09
C ASN A 122 18.84 11.13 9.34
N SER A 123 19.93 10.83 8.63
CA SER A 123 20.19 9.51 8.07
C SER A 123 21.21 8.77 8.94
N ILE A 124 20.74 7.81 9.73
CA ILE A 124 21.49 7.03 10.71
C ILE A 124 22.25 5.92 9.98
N ARG A 125 23.57 5.85 10.17
CA ARG A 125 24.38 4.72 9.69
C ARG A 125 24.16 3.51 10.59
N LYS A 126 23.72 2.39 10.02
CA LYS A 126 23.60 1.10 10.71
C LYS A 126 24.67 0.13 10.21
N GLN A 127 25.20 -0.66 11.13
CA GLN A 127 25.96 -1.87 10.85
C GLN A 127 25.05 -3.03 11.23
N GLY A 128 24.47 -3.69 10.24
CA GLY A 128 23.45 -4.71 10.43
C GLY A 128 24.00 -5.99 11.06
N ALA A 129 23.09 -6.78 11.63
CA ALA A 129 23.41 -8.02 12.31
C ALA A 129 24.06 -9.09 11.41
N LEU A 130 23.89 -8.99 10.09
CA LEU A 130 24.49 -9.89 9.10
C LEU A 130 25.80 -9.32 8.52
N GLY A 131 26.21 -8.12 8.95
CA GLY A 131 27.48 -7.48 8.61
C GLY A 131 27.40 -6.37 7.56
N HIS A 132 26.21 -6.08 7.01
CA HIS A 132 26.07 -5.05 5.96
C HIS A 132 26.00 -3.64 6.56
N VAL A 133 26.50 -2.65 5.81
CA VAL A 133 26.35 -1.24 6.15
C VAL A 133 25.25 -0.62 5.31
N TYR A 134 24.30 0.03 5.95
CA TYR A 134 23.19 0.73 5.30
C TYR A 134 22.77 1.95 6.11
N TYR A 135 21.90 2.79 5.55
CA TYR A 135 21.42 4.01 6.20
C TYR A 135 19.90 3.98 6.34
N VAL A 136 19.42 4.44 7.49
CA VAL A 136 17.99 4.55 7.83
C VAL A 136 17.69 6.00 8.21
N ASN A 137 16.65 6.57 7.61
CA ASN A 137 16.14 7.86 8.06
C ASN A 137 15.46 7.72 9.42
N ASP A 138 15.70 8.70 10.28
CA ASP A 138 15.21 8.73 11.66
C ASP A 138 13.67 8.73 11.70
N LEU A 139 13.09 7.64 12.18
CA LEU A 139 11.64 7.43 12.26
C LEU A 139 11.00 8.43 13.21
N ALA A 140 11.64 8.71 14.36
CA ALA A 140 11.11 9.62 15.37
C ALA A 140 11.00 11.04 14.83
N GLN A 141 12.01 11.50 14.09
CA GLN A 141 12.00 12.82 13.46
C GLN A 141 10.93 12.94 12.36
N ILE A 142 10.68 11.88 11.59
CA ILE A 142 9.60 11.88 10.59
C ILE A 142 8.24 12.02 11.29
N ILE A 143 7.98 11.21 12.33
CA ILE A 143 6.71 11.26 13.07
C ILE A 143 6.52 12.63 13.74
N ALA A 144 7.58 13.19 14.33
CA ALA A 144 7.53 14.53 14.92
C ALA A 144 7.21 15.62 13.89
N GLN A 145 7.73 15.50 12.66
CA GLN A 145 7.36 16.41 11.56
C GLN A 145 5.89 16.29 11.20
N GLU A 146 5.31 15.09 11.10
CA GLU A 146 3.88 14.94 10.78
C GLU A 146 2.97 15.53 11.85
N MET A 147 3.33 15.41 13.14
CA MET A 147 2.58 16.03 14.23
C MET A 147 2.63 17.57 14.18
N ALA A 148 3.76 18.10 13.72
CA ALA A 148 3.98 19.54 13.54
C ALA A 148 3.53 20.05 12.16
N ASN A 149 2.99 19.20 11.30
CA ASN A 149 2.57 19.54 9.94
C ASN A 149 1.04 19.79 9.89
N PRO A 150 0.58 21.03 9.65
CA PRO A 150 -0.84 21.36 9.67
C PRO A 150 -1.63 20.69 8.54
N GLN A 151 -0.99 20.28 7.43
CA GLN A 151 -1.65 19.56 6.33
C GLN A 151 -1.95 18.09 6.67
N VAL A 152 -1.29 17.53 7.69
CA VAL A 152 -1.41 16.11 8.05
C VAL A 152 -2.08 15.94 9.40
N ARG A 153 -1.63 16.71 10.39
CA ARG A 153 -2.11 16.62 11.77
C ARG A 153 -3.63 16.83 11.91
N GLU A 154 -4.24 17.65 11.06
CA GLU A 154 -5.70 17.88 11.07
C GLU A 154 -6.49 16.58 10.84
N HIS A 155 -5.97 15.70 9.98
CA HIS A 155 -6.61 14.46 9.56
C HIS A 155 -6.24 13.25 10.43
N LEU A 156 -5.13 13.32 11.19
CA LEU A 156 -4.68 12.21 12.02
C LEU A 156 -5.65 11.88 13.16
N LYS A 157 -6.02 10.60 13.25
CA LYS A 157 -6.79 9.99 14.33
C LYS A 157 -5.91 9.03 15.14
N PHE A 158 -6.08 9.07 16.47
CA PHE A 158 -5.26 8.28 17.41
C PHE A 158 -6.07 7.28 18.25
N TYR A 159 -7.40 7.38 18.25
CA TYR A 159 -8.29 6.47 18.94
C TYR A 159 -8.97 5.52 17.95
N PRO A 160 -9.20 4.26 18.32
CA PRO A 160 -10.12 3.39 17.59
C PRO A 160 -11.53 3.97 17.61
N GLU A 161 -12.33 3.60 16.63
CA GLU A 161 -13.71 4.06 16.47
C GLU A 161 -14.66 2.88 16.37
N ASP A 162 -15.70 2.86 17.20
CA ASP A 162 -16.85 2.01 16.99
C ASP A 162 -17.88 2.72 16.10
N SER A 163 -17.82 2.40 14.81
CA SER A 163 -18.79 2.82 13.79
C SER A 163 -19.85 1.74 13.52
N GLY A 164 -20.02 0.79 14.45
CA GLY A 164 -20.89 -0.37 14.29
C GLY A 164 -20.46 -1.22 13.10
N LYS A 165 -21.36 -1.42 12.14
CA LYS A 165 -21.10 -2.26 10.95
C LYS A 165 -20.44 -1.52 9.79
N LYS A 166 -20.30 -0.20 9.89
CA LYS A 166 -19.75 0.64 8.83
C LYS A 166 -18.22 0.64 8.92
N LEU A 167 -17.52 0.45 7.80
CA LEU A 167 -16.06 0.50 7.70
C LEU A 167 -15.61 1.39 6.54
N SER A 168 -14.69 2.30 6.80
CA SER A 168 -14.10 3.25 5.84
C SER A 168 -12.65 3.57 6.17
N GLU A 169 -12.27 3.44 7.44
CA GLU A 169 -10.93 3.74 7.95
C GLU A 169 -10.39 2.56 8.78
N ALA A 170 -9.07 2.48 8.91
CA ALA A 170 -8.41 1.37 9.61
C ALA A 170 -8.77 1.32 11.11
N ARG A 171 -8.99 2.49 11.73
CA ARG A 171 -9.35 2.64 13.15
C ARG A 171 -10.72 2.07 13.51
N GLN A 172 -11.57 1.86 12.51
CA GLN A 172 -12.92 1.29 12.65
C GLN A 172 -12.91 -0.23 12.60
N ALA A 173 -11.83 -0.82 12.11
CA ALA A 173 -11.76 -2.25 11.86
C ALA A 173 -11.30 -3.03 13.09
N GLN A 174 -11.62 -4.32 13.11
CA GLN A 174 -11.44 -5.18 14.28
C GLN A 174 -10.00 -5.18 14.82
N ARG A 175 -9.00 -5.06 13.94
CA ARG A 175 -7.60 -5.06 14.36
C ARG A 175 -7.35 -3.95 15.37
N TRP A 176 -7.70 -2.71 15.03
CA TRP A 176 -7.46 -1.56 15.90
C TRP A 176 -8.49 -1.49 17.02
N LEU A 177 -9.75 -1.83 16.75
CA LEU A 177 -10.86 -1.70 17.69
C LEU A 177 -10.91 -2.79 18.78
N GLU A 178 -10.32 -3.98 18.54
CA GLU A 178 -10.46 -5.12 19.46
C GLU A 178 -9.18 -5.91 19.73
N GLU A 179 -8.26 -5.98 18.76
CA GLU A 179 -7.14 -6.95 18.82
C GLU A 179 -5.78 -6.35 19.19
N ILE A 180 -5.59 -5.03 19.05
CA ILE A 180 -4.34 -4.38 19.48
C ILE A 180 -4.31 -4.36 21.02
N PRO A 181 -3.19 -4.77 21.65
CA PRO A 181 -3.01 -4.65 23.08
C PRO A 181 -3.24 -3.22 23.57
N ASP A 182 -3.94 -3.09 24.69
CA ASP A 182 -4.26 -1.82 25.35
C ASP A 182 -3.02 -0.94 25.62
N GLU A 183 -1.89 -1.55 25.95
CA GLU A 183 -0.60 -0.87 26.16
C GLU A 183 -0.03 -0.17 24.91
N LEU A 184 -0.45 -0.56 23.70
CA LEU A 184 -0.03 0.05 22.43
C LEU A 184 -1.01 1.13 21.95
N LEU A 185 -2.25 1.11 22.44
CA LEU A 185 -3.25 2.13 22.12
C LEU A 185 -2.98 3.43 22.88
N THR A 186 -3.68 4.50 22.48
CA THR A 186 -3.53 5.81 23.12
C THR A 186 -3.83 5.68 24.61
N PRO A 187 -2.84 5.91 25.49
CA PRO A 187 -2.93 5.49 26.89
C PRO A 187 -3.68 6.49 27.76
N MET A 188 -4.06 7.66 27.25
CA MET A 188 -4.75 8.67 28.05
C MET A 188 -5.85 9.41 27.29
N ALA A 189 -6.77 10.00 28.05
CA ALA A 189 -7.72 10.99 27.59
C ALA A 189 -7.66 12.23 28.49
N ARG A 190 -7.68 13.42 27.88
CA ARG A 190 -7.79 14.70 28.60
C ARG A 190 -9.25 15.12 28.67
N ILE A 191 -9.81 15.15 29.88
CA ILE A 191 -11.22 15.41 30.14
C ILE A 191 -11.32 16.61 31.08
N ARG A 192 -11.92 17.72 30.64
CA ARG A 192 -12.09 18.96 31.42
C ARG A 192 -10.77 19.49 32.04
N GLY A 193 -9.64 19.29 31.36
CA GLY A 193 -8.32 19.72 31.83
C GLY A 193 -7.61 18.71 32.75
N HIS A 194 -8.24 17.58 33.09
CA HIS A 194 -7.65 16.50 33.87
C HIS A 194 -7.25 15.34 32.97
N ASP A 195 -6.08 14.76 33.23
CA ASP A 195 -5.57 13.63 32.46
C ASP A 195 -5.94 12.31 33.12
N PHE A 196 -6.59 11.43 32.37
CA PHE A 196 -6.97 10.08 32.78
C PHE A 196 -6.15 9.08 31.96
N TYR A 197 -5.37 8.23 32.62
CA TYR A 197 -4.60 7.19 31.94
C TYR A 197 -5.24 5.83 32.11
N ILE A 198 -5.03 4.95 31.13
CA ILE A 198 -5.38 3.54 31.26
C ILE A 198 -4.65 2.92 32.45
N HIS A 199 -5.29 1.91 33.03
CA HIS A 199 -4.86 1.18 34.21
C HIS A 199 -4.80 2.00 35.50
N GLU A 200 -5.12 3.30 35.51
CA GLU A 200 -5.17 4.06 36.75
C GLU A 200 -6.59 4.14 37.34
N PRO A 201 -6.77 3.98 38.67
CA PRO A 201 -8.05 4.24 39.33
C PRO A 201 -8.61 5.64 39.04
N ALA A 202 -9.92 5.70 38.76
CA ALA A 202 -10.68 6.91 38.51
C ALA A 202 -12.04 6.84 39.22
N MET A 203 -12.61 8.01 39.54
CA MET A 203 -13.95 8.12 40.11
C MET A 203 -14.89 8.81 39.13
N LEU A 204 -16.10 8.26 39.01
CA LEU A 204 -17.18 8.78 38.18
C LEU A 204 -18.06 9.77 38.94
N THR A 205 -18.90 10.52 38.21
CA THR A 205 -19.80 11.53 38.78
C THR A 205 -20.90 10.97 39.69
N ASP A 206 -21.20 9.67 39.59
CA ASP A 206 -22.14 8.98 40.48
C ASP A 206 -21.46 8.34 41.70
N GLY A 207 -20.16 8.53 41.87
CA GLY A 207 -19.36 7.96 42.96
C GLY A 207 -18.81 6.56 42.65
N THR A 208 -19.13 5.96 41.50
CA THR A 208 -18.57 4.66 41.10
C THR A 208 -17.06 4.80 40.84
N CYS A 209 -16.28 3.86 41.38
CA CYS A 209 -14.84 3.78 41.14
C CYS A 209 -14.52 2.72 40.09
N CYS A 210 -13.66 3.06 39.14
CA CYS A 210 -13.31 2.18 38.04
C CYS A 210 -11.88 2.43 37.54
N ILE A 211 -11.38 1.52 36.71
CA ILE A 211 -10.09 1.63 36.05
C ILE A 211 -10.33 1.62 34.53
N PRO A 212 -10.13 2.73 33.79
CA PRO A 212 -10.20 2.71 32.34
C PRO A 212 -9.07 1.82 31.81
N VAL A 213 -9.36 1.01 30.80
CA VAL A 213 -8.37 0.11 30.18
C VAL A 213 -8.23 0.37 28.68
N TRP A 214 -9.19 1.05 28.08
CA TRP A 214 -9.24 1.24 26.63
C TRP A 214 -10.08 2.48 26.31
N TRP A 215 -9.54 3.43 25.54
CA TRP A 215 -10.28 4.59 25.04
C TRP A 215 -10.71 4.39 23.58
N PHE A 216 -11.97 4.70 23.24
CA PHE A 216 -12.50 4.58 21.88
C PHE A 216 -13.58 5.61 21.58
N GLU A 217 -13.70 6.01 20.31
CA GLU A 217 -14.73 6.94 19.85
C GLU A 217 -15.98 6.18 19.41
N CYS A 218 -17.16 6.64 19.80
CA CYS A 218 -18.44 6.18 19.27
C CYS A 218 -19.32 7.41 19.01
N ASN A 219 -19.82 7.59 17.78
CA ASN A 219 -20.63 8.75 17.38
C ASN A 219 -19.99 10.11 17.75
N ASN A 220 -18.68 10.26 17.51
CA ASN A 220 -17.87 11.44 17.87
C ASN A 220 -17.77 11.74 19.38
N VAL A 221 -18.18 10.82 20.25
CA VAL A 221 -18.01 10.91 21.69
C VAL A 221 -16.96 9.90 22.13
N LEU A 222 -16.01 10.31 22.97
CA LEU A 222 -15.01 9.42 23.52
C LEU A 222 -15.57 8.65 24.72
N PHE A 223 -15.37 7.35 24.73
CA PHE A 223 -15.72 6.40 25.78
C PHE A 223 -14.46 5.69 26.30
N ALA A 224 -14.56 5.13 27.49
CA ALA A 224 -13.62 4.14 27.99
C ALA A 224 -14.31 2.83 28.32
N LYS A 225 -13.71 1.70 27.95
CA LYS A 225 -13.97 0.43 28.63
C LYS A 225 -13.25 0.46 29.96
N CYS A 226 -13.94 0.06 31.02
CA CYS A 226 -13.44 0.16 32.38
C CYS A 226 -13.62 -1.15 33.15
N TRP A 227 -12.73 -1.40 34.10
CA TRP A 227 -12.91 -2.44 35.13
C TRP A 227 -13.49 -1.81 36.38
N LEU A 228 -14.43 -2.50 37.05
CA LEU A 228 -15.05 -2.01 38.28
C LEU A 228 -14.13 -2.22 39.47
N MET A 229 -14.23 -1.33 40.45
CA MET A 229 -13.50 -1.44 41.71
C MET A 229 -14.48 -1.66 42.88
N GLU A 230 -14.20 -2.66 43.70
CA GLU A 230 -14.97 -2.99 44.90
C GLU A 230 -14.14 -2.70 46.16
N ALA A 231 -14.68 -1.88 47.06
CA ALA A 231 -14.03 -1.57 48.32
C ALA A 231 -14.11 -2.76 49.28
N VAL A 232 -12.96 -3.22 49.77
CA VAL A 232 -12.87 -4.36 50.69
C VAL A 232 -11.92 -4.07 51.85
N VAL A 233 -12.09 -4.83 52.94
CA VAL A 233 -11.17 -4.82 54.09
C VAL A 233 -10.44 -6.17 54.12
N MET A 234 -9.12 -6.14 54.00
CA MET A 234 -8.26 -7.31 54.13
C MET A 234 -7.18 -7.01 55.17
N ASP A 235 -7.00 -7.91 56.15
CA ASP A 235 -6.01 -7.77 57.23
C ASP A 235 -6.03 -6.39 57.92
N HIS A 236 -7.23 -5.87 58.21
CA HIS A 236 -7.47 -4.55 58.81
C HIS A 236 -7.09 -3.34 57.92
N VAL A 237 -6.73 -3.55 56.66
CA VAL A 237 -6.44 -2.49 55.68
C VAL A 237 -7.61 -2.37 54.69
N ARG A 238 -8.14 -1.15 54.51
CA ARG A 238 -9.12 -0.84 53.46
C ARG A 238 -8.40 -0.72 52.11
N GLY A 239 -8.93 -1.36 51.08
CA GLY A 239 -8.40 -1.28 49.73
C GLY A 239 -9.41 -1.72 48.69
N TRP A 240 -8.94 -2.04 47.50
CA TRP A 240 -9.77 -2.28 46.33
C TRP A 240 -9.49 -3.67 45.72
N ASN A 241 -10.56 -4.37 45.38
CA ASN A 241 -10.53 -5.47 44.42
C ASN A 241 -10.94 -4.94 43.04
N VAL A 242 -10.29 -5.44 41.99
CA VAL A 242 -10.60 -5.07 40.60
C VAL A 242 -11.32 -6.22 39.92
N ILE A 243 -12.48 -5.92 39.33
CA ILE A 243 -13.29 -6.87 38.60
C ILE A 243 -13.11 -6.60 37.10
N LYS A 244 -12.44 -7.52 36.40
CA LYS A 244 -12.33 -7.48 34.93
C LYS A 244 -13.71 -7.77 34.35
N CYS A 245 -14.47 -6.72 34.07
CA CYS A 245 -15.72 -6.79 33.32
C CYS A 245 -15.48 -6.31 31.88
N SER A 246 -15.90 -7.10 30.89
CA SER A 246 -15.70 -6.77 29.46
C SER A 246 -16.69 -5.74 28.92
N ASN A 247 -17.79 -5.45 29.64
CA ASN A 247 -18.95 -4.73 29.10
C ASN A 247 -19.24 -3.40 29.81
N PHE A 248 -18.37 -2.95 30.71
CA PHE A 248 -18.58 -1.68 31.41
C PHE A 248 -17.96 -0.52 30.62
N GLU A 249 -18.80 0.17 29.85
CA GLU A 249 -18.42 1.29 29.00
C GLU A 249 -18.91 2.61 29.58
N VAL A 250 -18.02 3.59 29.66
CA VAL A 250 -18.28 4.86 30.34
C VAL A 250 -17.95 6.02 29.40
N PRO A 251 -18.91 6.93 29.12
CA PRO A 251 -18.61 8.13 28.35
C PRO A 251 -17.72 9.08 29.16
N THR A 252 -16.81 9.78 28.48
CA THR A 252 -15.91 10.78 29.09
C THR A 252 -16.63 11.84 29.95
N SER A 253 -17.89 12.16 29.66
CA SER A 253 -18.70 13.11 30.45
C SER A 253 -18.98 12.68 31.90
N LYS A 254 -18.82 11.39 32.21
CA LYS A 254 -19.03 10.81 33.55
C LYS A 254 -17.77 10.74 34.39
N PHE A 255 -16.59 10.94 33.82
CA PHE A 255 -15.35 10.96 34.60
C PHE A 255 -15.27 12.24 35.44
N LEU A 256 -15.00 12.08 36.75
CA LEU A 256 -14.97 13.18 37.71
C LEU A 256 -13.57 13.41 38.28
N LYS A 257 -12.91 12.38 38.80
CA LYS A 257 -11.59 12.48 39.42
C LYS A 257 -10.61 11.49 38.78
N ASN A 258 -9.48 12.00 38.31
CA ASN A 258 -8.39 11.14 37.86
C ASN A 258 -7.65 10.52 39.06
N PHE A 259 -6.61 9.73 38.82
CA PHE A 259 -5.87 9.05 39.88
C PHE A 259 -5.33 9.97 40.98
N ILE A 260 -4.77 11.12 40.60
CA ILE A 260 -4.18 12.08 41.54
C ILE A 260 -5.27 12.72 42.38
N ASP A 261 -6.29 13.28 41.72
CA ASP A 261 -7.39 13.95 42.41
C ASP A 261 -8.18 12.97 43.29
N PHE A 262 -8.35 11.72 42.83
CA PHE A 262 -9.04 10.68 43.59
C PHE A 262 -8.22 10.27 44.81
N ARG A 263 -6.90 10.14 44.69
CA ARG A 263 -6.02 9.83 45.83
C ARG A 263 -6.12 10.91 46.89
N ASP A 264 -6.07 12.17 46.48
CA ASP A 264 -6.04 13.30 47.39
C ASP A 264 -7.42 13.53 48.06
N ASP A 265 -8.52 13.22 47.36
CA ASP A 265 -9.89 13.38 47.87
C ASP A 265 -10.50 12.11 48.50
N ALA A 266 -9.87 10.93 48.42
CA ALA A 266 -10.48 9.65 48.82
C ALA A 266 -11.07 9.67 50.24
N VAL A 267 -10.38 10.32 51.17
CA VAL A 267 -10.80 10.47 52.58
C VAL A 267 -12.10 11.29 52.70
N HIS A 268 -12.27 12.32 51.85
CA HIS A 268 -13.47 13.16 51.84
C HIS A 268 -14.74 12.39 51.44
N TYR A 269 -14.59 11.36 50.61
CA TYR A 269 -15.70 10.52 50.14
C TYR A 269 -15.89 9.23 50.98
N ASP A 270 -15.15 9.07 52.09
CA ASP A 270 -15.10 7.82 52.88
C ASP A 270 -14.76 6.58 52.03
N LEU A 271 -13.86 6.75 51.07
CA LEU A 271 -13.40 5.69 50.17
C LEU A 271 -11.97 5.23 50.53
N PRO A 272 -11.62 3.94 50.30
CA PRO A 272 -10.24 3.48 50.43
C PRO A 272 -9.30 4.23 49.46
N SER A 273 -8.03 4.38 49.82
CA SER A 273 -7.03 4.97 48.94
C SER A 273 -6.95 4.21 47.60
N PRO A 274 -6.96 4.89 46.43
CA PRO A 274 -6.81 4.23 45.13
C PRO A 274 -5.45 3.55 44.94
N THR A 275 -4.48 3.83 45.82
CA THR A 275 -3.14 3.22 45.78
C THR A 275 -3.11 1.77 46.30
N THR A 276 -4.15 1.34 47.02
CA THR A 276 -4.20 0.02 47.68
C THR A 276 -5.06 -0.95 46.88
N LEU A 277 -4.45 -1.64 45.92
CA LEU A 277 -5.09 -2.66 45.07
C LEU A 277 -4.68 -4.05 45.52
N PHE A 278 -5.64 -4.87 45.97
CA PHE A 278 -5.37 -6.19 46.51
C PHE A 278 -5.34 -7.27 45.43
N LYS A 279 -6.48 -7.52 44.79
CA LYS A 279 -6.65 -8.65 43.88
C LYS A 279 -7.43 -8.26 42.63
N VAL A 280 -7.06 -8.89 41.52
CA VAL A 280 -7.78 -8.80 40.25
C VAL A 280 -8.46 -10.13 39.99
N TYR A 281 -9.75 -10.09 39.71
CA TYR A 281 -10.56 -11.27 39.38
C TYR A 281 -11.24 -11.06 38.04
N ASP A 282 -11.42 -12.15 37.30
CA ASP A 282 -12.38 -12.16 36.21
C ASP A 282 -13.80 -12.05 36.76
N SER A 283 -14.74 -11.59 35.92
CA SER A 283 -16.18 -11.53 36.18
C SER A 283 -16.79 -12.83 36.76
N ASN A 284 -16.15 -13.98 36.53
CA ASN A 284 -16.53 -15.30 37.06
C ASN A 284 -15.84 -15.69 38.38
N GLY A 285 -15.04 -14.81 38.99
CA GLY A 285 -14.29 -15.05 40.23
C GLY A 285 -13.08 -15.99 40.09
N ALA A 286 -12.75 -16.43 38.87
CA ALA A 286 -11.63 -17.30 38.59
C ALA A 286 -10.36 -16.49 38.26
N GLY A 287 -9.23 -16.87 38.87
CA GLY A 287 -7.93 -16.25 38.66
C GLY A 287 -7.60 -15.18 39.69
N PHE A 288 -6.49 -15.35 40.38
CA PHE A 288 -5.93 -14.37 41.31
C PHE A 288 -4.61 -13.88 40.73
N GLU A 289 -4.54 -12.61 40.34
CA GLU A 289 -3.27 -11.97 40.01
C GLU A 289 -3.07 -10.71 40.85
N LYS A 290 -1.81 -10.46 41.23
CA LYS A 290 -1.39 -9.20 41.86
C LYS A 290 -1.42 -8.09 40.82
N TRP A 291 -1.88 -6.90 41.20
CA TRP A 291 -1.84 -5.71 40.33
C TRP A 291 -0.40 -5.37 39.92
N LYS A 292 -0.16 -5.19 38.61
CA LYS A 292 1.17 -4.89 38.04
C LYS A 292 1.19 -3.71 37.05
N TYR A 293 0.03 -3.17 36.69
CA TYR A 293 -0.09 -2.22 35.58
C TYR A 293 0.25 -0.77 35.96
N THR A 294 0.06 -0.41 37.23
CA THR A 294 0.23 0.96 37.72
C THR A 294 1.01 0.98 39.01
N ASN A 295 1.96 1.92 39.10
CA ASN A 295 2.71 2.13 40.32
C ASN A 295 1.85 2.95 41.30
N PRO A 296 1.64 2.49 42.55
CA PRO A 296 0.86 3.22 43.55
C PRO A 296 1.35 4.64 43.86
N ASP A 297 2.66 4.87 43.76
CA ASP A 297 3.28 6.17 44.10
C ASP A 297 3.37 7.10 42.88
N GLU A 298 3.65 6.53 41.71
CA GLU A 298 3.99 7.30 40.49
C GLU A 298 2.87 7.30 39.42
N GLY A 299 1.86 6.43 39.56
CA GLY A 299 0.83 6.23 38.55
C GLY A 299 1.31 5.41 37.35
N ASN A 300 0.71 5.66 36.19
CA ASN A 300 1.07 5.07 34.91
C ASN A 300 2.44 5.59 34.46
N ARG A 301 3.28 4.72 33.86
CA ARG A 301 4.63 5.11 33.38
C ARG A 301 4.58 6.30 32.42
N TRP A 302 3.55 6.38 31.58
CA TRP A 302 3.38 7.43 30.60
C TRP A 302 2.98 8.76 31.24
N ARG A 303 2.25 8.74 32.35
CA ARG A 303 1.96 9.95 33.13
C ARG A 303 3.25 10.55 33.67
N LYS A 304 4.11 9.73 34.25
CA LYS A 304 5.40 10.17 34.79
C LYS A 304 6.29 10.75 33.70
N LEU A 305 6.41 10.09 32.55
CA LEU A 305 7.24 10.56 31.45
C LEU A 305 6.69 11.82 30.76
N ALA A 306 5.37 11.96 30.66
CA ALA A 306 4.76 13.07 29.94
C ALA A 306 4.62 14.35 30.78
N GLU A 307 4.76 14.27 32.11
CA GLU A 307 4.75 15.43 33.01
C GLU A 307 3.55 16.39 32.80
N GLY A 308 2.37 15.84 32.53
CA GLY A 308 1.15 16.62 32.26
C GLY A 308 0.92 17.01 30.80
N HIS A 309 1.74 16.52 29.87
CA HIS A 309 1.49 16.62 28.43
C HIS A 309 0.69 15.41 27.90
N ARG A 310 0.03 15.59 26.75
CA ARG A 310 -0.73 14.50 26.13
C ARG A 310 0.18 13.36 25.67
N VAL A 311 -0.34 12.14 25.72
CA VAL A 311 0.30 10.95 25.17
C VAL A 311 -0.65 10.32 24.15
N VAL A 312 -0.19 10.11 22.91
CA VAL A 312 -0.99 9.56 21.81
C VAL A 312 -0.27 8.43 21.09
N SER A 313 -1.01 7.46 20.57
CA SER A 313 -0.44 6.36 19.78
C SER A 313 -0.56 6.61 18.28
N PHE A 314 0.54 6.40 17.56
CA PHE A 314 0.67 6.63 16.12
C PHE A 314 0.76 5.30 15.36
N ALA A 315 -0.36 4.89 14.77
CA ALA A 315 -0.44 3.66 14.00
C ALA A 315 0.17 3.82 12.60
N MET A 316 0.85 2.79 12.09
CA MET A 316 1.52 2.83 10.78
C MET A 316 1.22 1.62 9.90
N TRP A 317 0.99 1.87 8.61
CA TRP A 317 1.15 0.89 7.54
C TRP A 317 2.62 0.87 7.14
N MET A 318 3.32 -0.23 7.38
CA MET A 318 4.71 -0.40 6.93
C MET A 318 4.75 -1.22 5.65
N TYR A 319 5.54 -0.80 4.68
CA TYR A 319 5.66 -1.44 3.37
C TYR A 319 7.11 -1.80 3.08
N CYS A 320 7.33 -2.98 2.48
CA CYS A 320 8.58 -3.27 1.80
C CYS A 320 8.32 -3.93 0.46
N ASP A 321 9.11 -3.55 -0.54
CA ASP A 321 9.21 -4.25 -1.80
C ASP A 321 10.51 -3.88 -2.53
N ASP A 322 10.80 -4.61 -3.60
CA ASP A 322 11.86 -4.29 -4.53
C ASP A 322 11.45 -3.18 -5.52
N THR A 323 12.43 -2.44 -6.02
CA THR A 323 12.19 -1.37 -7.00
C THR A 323 12.02 -1.87 -8.44
N SER A 324 11.65 -3.13 -8.70
CA SER A 324 11.69 -3.70 -10.05
C SER A 324 10.59 -3.14 -10.97
N GLY A 325 10.97 -2.25 -11.87
CA GLY A 325 10.17 -1.88 -13.04
C GLY A 325 11.03 -1.92 -14.30
N ASN A 326 10.43 -2.35 -15.40
CA ASN A 326 10.97 -2.85 -16.68
C ASN A 326 12.03 -2.02 -17.47
N LEU A 327 13.04 -1.42 -16.84
CA LEU A 327 14.25 -0.97 -17.52
C LEU A 327 15.48 -1.52 -16.79
N SER A 328 16.07 -2.55 -17.42
CA SER A 328 17.18 -3.41 -16.99
C SER A 328 17.17 -3.89 -15.53
N LYS A 329 16.69 -5.14 -15.32
CA LYS A 329 16.91 -5.92 -14.08
C LYS A 329 18.40 -6.06 -13.72
N LYS A 330 19.32 -5.77 -14.66
CA LYS A 330 20.76 -6.00 -14.54
C LYS A 330 21.49 -5.05 -13.58
N TRP A 331 20.93 -3.89 -13.19
CA TRP A 331 21.76 -2.85 -12.55
C TRP A 331 21.29 -2.18 -11.25
N ASN A 332 20.08 -2.36 -10.69
CA ASN A 332 19.67 -1.61 -9.48
C ASN A 332 18.48 -2.23 -8.68
N LYS A 333 18.46 -3.54 -8.40
CA LYS A 333 17.44 -4.07 -7.47
C LYS A 333 17.73 -3.58 -6.06
N HIS A 334 16.89 -2.70 -5.53
CA HIS A 334 16.93 -2.27 -4.14
C HIS A 334 15.63 -2.70 -3.46
N ASN A 335 15.73 -3.24 -2.26
CA ASN A 335 14.57 -3.36 -1.38
C ASN A 335 14.45 -2.06 -0.58
N SER A 336 13.23 -1.56 -0.39
CA SER A 336 13.01 -0.30 0.33
C SER A 336 11.93 -0.45 1.38
N PHE A 337 12.14 0.14 2.56
CA PHE A 337 11.10 0.28 3.57
C PHE A 337 10.49 1.68 3.51
N LEU A 338 9.17 1.71 3.49
CA LEU A 338 8.36 2.92 3.55
C LEU A 338 7.25 2.75 4.60
N PHE A 339 6.64 3.85 5.02
CA PHE A 339 5.42 3.79 5.81
C PHE A 339 4.47 4.95 5.49
N THR A 340 3.20 4.77 5.84
CA THR A 340 2.17 5.80 5.84
C THR A 340 1.41 5.74 7.16
N PRO A 341 1.02 6.88 7.76
CA PRO A 341 0.23 6.87 8.99
C PRO A 341 -1.13 6.18 8.77
N ALA A 342 -1.44 5.16 9.56
CA ALA A 342 -2.68 4.39 9.43
C ALA A 342 -3.90 5.12 10.02
N GLY A 343 -3.67 6.14 10.86
CA GLY A 343 -4.72 7.01 11.40
C GLY A 343 -5.23 8.07 10.42
N LEU A 344 -4.77 8.06 9.15
CA LEU A 344 -5.29 8.93 8.10
C LEU A 344 -6.53 8.32 7.42
N PRO A 345 -7.49 9.14 7.00
CA PRO A 345 -8.59 8.67 6.15
C PRO A 345 -8.05 8.21 4.79
N TRP A 346 -8.82 7.34 4.11
CA TRP A 346 -8.39 6.68 2.86
C TRP A 346 -7.88 7.67 1.78
N GLN A 347 -8.55 8.82 1.64
CA GLN A 347 -8.23 9.85 0.66
C GLN A 347 -6.84 10.46 0.90
N GLU A 348 -6.42 10.56 2.16
CA GLU A 348 -5.12 11.09 2.54
C GLU A 348 -4.04 10.01 2.50
N SER A 349 -4.34 8.79 2.98
CA SER A 349 -3.35 7.71 3.04
C SER A 349 -2.83 7.26 1.67
N HIS A 350 -3.63 7.45 0.61
CA HIS A 350 -3.25 7.10 -0.76
C HIS A 350 -2.49 8.20 -1.51
N LYS A 351 -2.32 9.38 -0.92
CA LYS A 351 -1.52 10.44 -1.51
C LYS A 351 -0.03 10.11 -1.31
N GLU A 352 0.75 10.23 -2.39
CA GLU A 352 2.22 10.13 -2.32
C GLU A 352 2.85 11.11 -1.31
N TYR A 353 2.13 12.20 -1.00
CA TYR A 353 2.50 13.18 0.03
C TYR A 353 2.66 12.58 1.43
N ASN A 354 1.89 11.53 1.75
CA ASN A 354 1.86 10.85 3.04
C ASN A 354 2.63 9.51 3.02
N VAL A 355 3.46 9.29 1.99
CA VAL A 355 4.36 8.13 1.91
C VAL A 355 5.75 8.55 2.34
N HIS A 356 6.26 7.93 3.40
CA HIS A 356 7.55 8.25 4.01
C HIS A 356 8.58 7.16 3.77
N PHE A 357 9.74 7.55 3.27
CA PHE A 357 10.89 6.65 3.07
C PHE A 357 11.69 6.45 4.36
N LEU A 358 12.01 5.20 4.70
CA LEU A 358 12.89 4.85 5.82
C LEU A 358 14.27 4.45 5.37
N CYS A 359 14.40 3.41 4.55
CA CYS A 359 15.71 2.94 4.10
C CYS A 359 15.62 2.17 2.79
N THR A 360 16.78 2.01 2.15
CA THR A 360 16.93 1.18 0.96
C THR A 360 18.32 0.57 0.91
N SER A 361 18.44 -0.62 0.34
CA SER A 361 19.73 -1.25 0.06
C SER A 361 19.61 -2.27 -1.07
N ASN A 362 20.69 -2.38 -1.84
CA ASN A 362 20.94 -3.45 -2.79
C ASN A 362 21.87 -4.53 -2.21
N LEU A 363 22.45 -4.30 -1.02
CA LEU A 363 23.37 -5.23 -0.35
C LEU A 363 22.72 -5.87 0.89
N ALA A 364 22.16 -5.04 1.77
CA ALA A 364 21.52 -5.50 3.00
C ALA A 364 20.15 -6.13 2.67
N PRO A 365 19.88 -7.38 3.09
CA PRO A 365 18.57 -8.01 2.92
C PRO A 365 17.46 -7.23 3.66
N PRO A 366 16.18 -7.37 3.23
CA PRO A 366 15.05 -6.67 3.84
C PRO A 366 14.97 -6.83 5.35
N LEU A 367 15.06 -8.07 5.86
CA LEU A 367 14.94 -8.33 7.29
C LEU A 367 16.11 -7.73 8.09
N GLU A 368 17.31 -7.61 7.52
CA GLU A 368 18.42 -6.91 8.19
C GLU A 368 18.22 -5.39 8.24
N MET A 369 17.63 -4.80 7.20
CA MET A 369 17.23 -3.39 7.24
C MET A 369 16.11 -3.14 8.24
N LEU A 370 15.13 -4.05 8.31
CA LEU A 370 14.05 -3.99 9.29
C LEU A 370 14.58 -4.03 10.73
N ASP A 371 15.64 -4.79 10.99
CA ASP A 371 16.28 -4.86 12.32
C ASP A 371 16.66 -3.46 12.84
N GLY A 372 17.27 -2.62 11.98
CA GLY A 372 17.62 -1.24 12.33
C GLY A 372 16.43 -0.29 12.48
N ILE A 373 15.28 -0.62 11.91
CA ILE A 373 14.00 0.10 12.13
C ILE A 373 13.37 -0.35 13.45
N VAL A 374 13.39 -1.66 13.75
CA VAL A 374 12.86 -2.22 14.99
C VAL A 374 13.61 -1.70 16.21
N ASP A 375 14.93 -1.48 16.13
CA ASP A 375 15.67 -0.79 17.18
C ASP A 375 15.08 0.59 17.53
N GLN A 376 14.66 1.36 16.51
CA GLN A 376 14.04 2.68 16.72
C GLN A 376 12.63 2.56 17.31
N LEU A 377 11.88 1.50 16.95
CA LEU A 377 10.57 1.21 17.55
C LEU A 377 10.70 0.84 19.03
N GLU A 378 11.69 0.01 19.39
CA GLU A 378 11.97 -0.37 20.78
C GLU A 378 12.42 0.85 21.63
N GLU A 379 13.20 1.76 21.04
CA GLU A 379 13.59 3.02 21.68
C GLU A 379 12.37 3.93 21.90
N ALA A 380 11.52 4.09 20.89
CA ALA A 380 10.29 4.88 20.99
C ALA A 380 9.28 4.25 21.97
N GLU A 381 9.24 2.93 22.10
CA GLU A 381 8.43 2.26 23.11
C GLU A 381 8.93 2.51 24.56
N THR A 382 10.24 2.69 24.72
CA THR A 382 10.84 2.91 26.03
C THR A 382 10.66 4.37 26.46
N ASN A 383 10.96 5.31 25.56
CA ASN A 383 11.10 6.73 25.87
C ASN A 383 9.94 7.59 25.34
N GLY A 384 9.15 7.10 24.39
CA GLY A 384 8.23 7.90 23.59
C GLY A 384 8.96 8.84 22.61
N ILE A 385 8.21 9.41 21.67
CA ILE A 385 8.71 10.43 20.73
C ILE A 385 8.11 11.76 21.11
N TRP A 386 8.94 12.72 21.52
CA TRP A 386 8.48 14.08 21.75
C TRP A 386 8.25 14.81 20.42
N ALA A 387 7.06 15.38 20.27
CA ALA A 387 6.67 16.17 19.11
C ALA A 387 5.86 17.40 19.54
N TRP A 388 5.75 18.39 18.65
CA TRP A 388 4.84 19.53 18.83
C TRP A 388 3.57 19.25 18.08
N ASP A 389 2.44 19.20 18.79
CA ASP A 389 1.14 19.08 18.16
C ASP A 389 0.72 20.45 17.63
N CYS A 390 0.82 20.67 16.32
CA CYS A 390 0.45 21.96 15.74
C CYS A 390 -1.06 22.27 15.81
N LYS A 391 -1.93 21.27 16.06
CA LYS A 391 -3.37 21.44 16.20
C LYS A 391 -3.76 21.82 17.62
N GLU A 392 -3.22 21.10 18.60
CA GLU A 392 -3.46 21.39 20.03
C GLU A 392 -2.56 22.50 20.59
N ASN A 393 -1.52 22.87 19.83
CA ASN A 393 -0.52 23.87 20.18
C ASN A 393 0.19 23.60 21.52
N GLU A 394 0.61 22.36 21.73
CA GLU A 394 1.35 21.93 22.91
C GLU A 394 2.35 20.79 22.60
N PRO A 395 3.33 20.54 23.49
CA PRO A 395 4.12 19.32 23.47
C PRO A 395 3.23 18.07 23.62
N VAL A 396 3.55 17.03 22.86
CA VAL A 396 2.88 15.74 22.91
C VAL A 396 3.92 14.61 22.86
N LEU A 397 3.70 13.56 23.64
CA LEU A 397 4.48 12.33 23.61
C LEU A 397 3.78 11.32 22.69
N VAL A 398 4.47 10.82 21.68
CA VAL A 398 3.90 9.98 20.62
C VAL A 398 4.47 8.57 20.69
N LEU A 399 3.60 7.56 20.62
CA LEU A 399 3.94 6.15 20.74
C LEU A 399 3.68 5.42 19.41
N PRO A 400 4.71 5.12 18.61
CA PRO A 400 4.51 4.48 17.32
C PRO A 400 4.20 2.99 17.48
N PHE A 401 3.28 2.48 16.66
CA PHE A 401 3.10 1.03 16.50
C PHE A 401 2.78 0.66 15.05
N VAL A 402 3.10 -0.58 14.68
CA VAL A 402 2.87 -1.11 13.33
C VAL A 402 1.53 -1.82 13.29
N LEU A 403 0.60 -1.34 12.46
CA LEU A 403 -0.73 -1.93 12.31
C LEU A 403 -0.67 -3.21 11.45
N ALA A 404 0.08 -3.16 10.34
CA ALA A 404 0.32 -4.29 9.46
C ALA A 404 1.58 -4.09 8.60
N LEU A 405 2.09 -5.20 8.04
CA LEU A 405 3.17 -5.22 7.07
C LEU A 405 2.62 -5.48 5.65
N LEU A 406 2.89 -4.57 4.74
CA LEU A 406 2.48 -4.58 3.34
C LEU A 406 3.66 -4.91 2.43
N GLY A 407 3.37 -5.54 1.30
CA GLY A 407 4.37 -5.94 0.31
C GLY A 407 3.76 -6.92 -0.67
N ASP A 408 4.52 -7.26 -1.71
CA ASP A 408 4.12 -8.31 -2.64
C ASP A 408 4.08 -9.71 -1.97
N ASN A 409 3.59 -10.72 -2.67
CA ASN A 409 3.44 -12.05 -2.06
C ASN A 409 4.76 -12.69 -1.60
N PRO A 410 5.87 -12.63 -2.38
CA PRO A 410 7.20 -12.96 -1.91
C PRO A 410 7.61 -12.23 -0.62
N MET A 411 7.49 -10.91 -0.56
CA MET A 411 7.91 -10.13 0.61
C MET A 411 7.04 -10.44 1.84
N GLN A 412 5.73 -10.62 1.67
CA GLN A 412 4.85 -11.05 2.76
C GLN A 412 5.19 -12.45 3.27
N SER A 413 5.69 -13.33 2.40
CA SER A 413 6.18 -14.65 2.81
C SER A 413 7.48 -14.52 3.62
N GLU A 414 8.37 -13.62 3.22
CA GLU A 414 9.59 -13.27 3.95
C GLU A 414 9.28 -12.77 5.37
N PHE A 415 8.33 -11.84 5.51
CA PHE A 415 7.89 -11.35 6.82
C PHE A 415 7.34 -12.44 7.73
N ALA A 416 6.61 -13.40 7.16
CA ALA A 416 6.01 -14.52 7.88
C ALA A 416 6.98 -15.69 8.13
N SER A 417 8.27 -15.55 7.80
CA SER A 417 9.25 -16.65 7.81
C SER A 417 8.73 -17.89 7.09
N HIS A 418 8.04 -17.68 5.97
CA HIS A 418 7.41 -18.70 5.17
C HIS A 418 8.34 -19.11 4.03
N ILE A 419 8.44 -20.43 3.75
CA ILE A 419 9.38 -20.99 2.75
C ILE A 419 9.07 -20.56 1.30
N GLY A 420 7.98 -19.85 1.08
CA GLY A 420 7.56 -19.31 -0.20
C GLY A 420 6.51 -20.16 -0.92
N LEU A 421 6.00 -19.59 -2.01
CA LEU A 421 4.83 -20.08 -2.76
C LEU A 421 5.02 -21.46 -3.44
N ARG A 422 6.24 -22.00 -3.46
CA ARG A 422 6.55 -23.35 -3.99
C ARG A 422 6.67 -24.42 -2.89
N GLY A 423 6.54 -24.05 -1.61
CA GLY A 423 6.58 -24.99 -0.49
C GLY A 423 5.38 -25.94 -0.46
N LYS A 424 5.51 -27.07 0.25
CA LYS A 424 4.39 -28.02 0.47
C LYS A 424 3.19 -27.33 1.12
N TYR A 425 3.45 -26.51 2.11
CA TYR A 425 2.49 -25.57 2.66
C TYR A 425 2.78 -24.20 2.07
N PHE A 426 2.13 -23.85 0.96
CA PHE A 426 2.46 -22.65 0.18
C PHE A 426 1.77 -21.38 0.71
N CYS A 427 0.81 -21.49 1.63
CA CYS A 427 0.12 -20.34 2.20
C CYS A 427 0.80 -19.85 3.48
N ARG A 428 1.12 -18.55 3.52
CA ARG A 428 1.68 -17.89 4.70
C ARG A 428 0.67 -17.68 5.83
N VAL A 429 -0.64 -17.71 5.53
CA VAL A 429 -1.73 -17.41 6.47
C VAL A 429 -2.27 -18.68 7.12
N CYS A 430 -2.32 -19.79 6.39
CA CYS A 430 -2.91 -21.04 6.87
C CYS A 430 -2.11 -22.29 6.48
N TRP A 431 -2.48 -23.43 7.07
CA TRP A 431 -1.88 -24.74 6.90
C TRP A 431 -2.42 -25.52 5.68
N VAL A 432 -2.81 -24.86 4.58
CA VAL A 432 -3.20 -25.55 3.34
C VAL A 432 -1.99 -26.24 2.70
N ARG A 433 -2.19 -27.48 2.22
CA ARG A 433 -1.15 -28.28 1.56
C ARG A 433 -1.35 -28.30 0.03
N GLY A 434 -0.27 -28.04 -0.71
CA GLY A 434 -0.20 -28.13 -2.18
C GLY A 434 0.18 -29.53 -2.69
N THR A 435 0.52 -29.62 -3.98
CA THR A 435 1.04 -30.86 -4.61
C THR A 435 2.50 -31.14 -4.25
N ASP A 436 2.87 -32.42 -4.17
CA ASP A 436 4.28 -32.82 -4.08
C ASP A 436 4.99 -32.59 -5.43
N ALA A 437 6.24 -32.09 -5.40
CA ALA A 437 6.98 -31.66 -6.60
C ALA A 437 7.15 -32.79 -7.66
N ASN A 438 7.17 -34.04 -7.22
CA ASN A 438 7.32 -35.23 -8.06
C ASN A 438 6.04 -35.62 -8.82
N GLU A 439 4.90 -34.95 -8.59
CA GLU A 439 3.62 -35.21 -9.29
C GLU A 439 3.35 -34.21 -10.44
N SER A 440 4.32 -33.36 -10.80
CA SER A 440 4.19 -32.44 -11.94
C SER A 440 4.29 -33.21 -13.26
N PRO A 441 3.28 -33.17 -14.16
CA PRO A 441 3.39 -33.83 -15.45
C PRO A 441 4.46 -33.13 -16.30
N ALA A 442 5.45 -33.92 -16.72
CA ALA A 442 6.38 -33.58 -17.79
C ALA A 442 5.62 -33.55 -19.13
N THR A 443 4.87 -32.48 -19.38
CA THR A 443 4.36 -32.18 -20.73
C THR A 443 4.55 -30.68 -20.94
N GLY A 444 5.51 -30.34 -21.79
CA GLY A 444 5.71 -28.98 -22.26
C GLY A 444 4.47 -28.51 -23.01
N ASP A 445 3.75 -27.56 -22.42
CA ASP A 445 2.78 -26.74 -23.13
C ASP A 445 2.82 -25.32 -22.58
N ASN A 446 2.82 -24.36 -23.52
CA ASN A 446 3.14 -22.94 -23.36
C ASN A 446 2.18 -22.15 -22.46
N LEU A 447 2.17 -22.41 -21.16
CA LEU A 447 1.86 -21.38 -20.15
C LEU A 447 3.18 -20.75 -19.71
N GLY A 448 3.80 -20.01 -20.64
CA GLY A 448 5.16 -19.47 -20.58
C GLY A 448 5.61 -19.06 -19.18
N SER A 449 6.46 -19.91 -18.60
CA SER A 449 7.35 -19.64 -17.48
C SER A 449 8.71 -19.31 -18.08
N ARG A 450 8.89 -18.05 -18.47
CA ARG A 450 10.23 -17.46 -18.61
C ARG A 450 10.26 -16.22 -17.72
N ASP A 451 11.12 -16.34 -16.72
CA ASP A 451 11.73 -15.34 -15.84
C ASP A 451 11.50 -15.65 -14.37
N PHE A 452 12.47 -16.35 -13.79
CA PHE A 452 13.24 -15.96 -12.60
C PHE A 452 14.20 -17.13 -12.31
N ASP A 453 15.43 -17.01 -12.81
CA ASP A 453 16.57 -17.84 -12.40
C ASP A 453 17.12 -17.33 -11.06
N GLU A 454 17.44 -18.26 -10.16
CA GLU A 454 18.81 -18.43 -9.64
C GLU A 454 18.97 -19.79 -8.91
N ASN A 455 19.90 -20.58 -9.46
CA ASN A 455 20.84 -21.54 -8.85
C ASN A 455 20.37 -22.70 -7.95
N SER A 456 20.46 -23.92 -8.51
CA SER A 456 21.37 -24.97 -8.00
C SER A 456 21.51 -26.10 -9.03
N GLU A 457 22.75 -26.42 -9.38
CA GLU A 457 23.14 -27.54 -10.24
C GLU A 457 22.99 -28.92 -9.60
N ASN A 458 22.74 -29.88 -10.49
CA ASN A 458 23.16 -31.29 -10.57
C ASN A 458 22.74 -32.35 -9.54
N GLY A 459 22.18 -33.43 -10.10
CA GLY A 459 21.95 -34.73 -9.49
C GLY A 459 21.08 -35.62 -10.38
N GLU A 460 21.62 -36.10 -11.52
CA GLU A 460 21.00 -37.14 -12.34
C GLU A 460 20.94 -38.47 -11.58
N GLN A 461 19.74 -39.02 -11.42
CA GLN A 461 19.54 -40.45 -11.17
C GLN A 461 18.45 -40.96 -12.10
N GLN A 462 18.88 -41.68 -13.14
CA GLN A 462 18.02 -42.50 -13.97
C GLN A 462 17.39 -43.59 -13.10
N SER A 463 16.06 -43.64 -13.05
CA SER A 463 15.33 -44.85 -12.67
C SER A 463 14.26 -45.14 -13.71
N ASN A 464 14.48 -46.23 -14.45
CA ASN A 464 13.48 -46.87 -15.29
C ASN A 464 12.38 -47.43 -14.39
N ALA A 465 11.15 -46.93 -14.52
CA ALA A 465 9.97 -47.57 -13.96
C ALA A 465 8.76 -47.34 -14.88
N GLY A 466 8.11 -48.45 -15.24
CA GLY A 466 7.00 -48.51 -16.19
C GLY A 466 5.76 -47.70 -15.79
N SER A 467 4.97 -47.42 -16.81
CA SER A 467 3.71 -46.68 -16.80
C SER A 467 2.66 -47.25 -15.81
N PRO A 468 2.15 -46.45 -14.86
CA PRO A 468 0.91 -46.76 -14.17
C PRO A 468 -0.29 -46.10 -14.88
N GLN A 469 -1.35 -46.87 -15.07
CA GLN A 469 -2.68 -46.35 -15.38
C GLN A 469 -3.16 -45.35 -14.29
N PRO A 470 -4.05 -44.40 -14.61
CA PRO A 470 -4.60 -43.49 -13.61
C PRO A 470 -5.48 -44.29 -12.64
N SER A 471 -4.99 -44.49 -11.41
CA SER A 471 -5.77 -45.14 -10.36
C SER A 471 -6.86 -44.19 -9.84
N GLU A 472 -8.01 -44.75 -9.45
CA GLU A 472 -9.13 -44.05 -8.80
C GLU A 472 -8.66 -43.20 -7.59
N ALA A 473 -7.61 -43.66 -6.92
CA ALA A 473 -6.92 -42.95 -5.84
C ALA A 473 -6.34 -41.58 -6.26
N GLY A 474 -5.82 -41.45 -7.50
CA GLY A 474 -5.24 -40.20 -8.00
C GLY A 474 -6.30 -39.13 -8.30
N ALA A 475 -7.49 -39.54 -8.76
CA ALA A 475 -8.62 -38.64 -8.94
C ALA A 475 -9.13 -38.10 -7.60
N GLU A 476 -9.24 -38.97 -6.59
CA GLU A 476 -9.69 -38.59 -5.25
C GLU A 476 -8.70 -37.66 -4.54
N GLN A 477 -7.39 -37.93 -4.67
CA GLN A 477 -6.35 -37.03 -4.17
C GLN A 477 -6.43 -35.64 -4.82
N MET A 478 -6.67 -35.57 -6.14
CA MET A 478 -6.84 -34.30 -6.84
C MET A 478 -8.09 -33.55 -6.36
N ARG A 479 -9.21 -34.24 -6.16
CA ARG A 479 -10.46 -33.67 -5.64
C ARG A 479 -10.27 -33.08 -4.24
N SER A 480 -9.70 -33.86 -3.32
CA SER A 480 -9.43 -33.43 -1.94
C SER A 480 -8.54 -32.18 -1.93
N ARG A 481 -7.47 -32.17 -2.75
CA ARG A 481 -6.57 -31.02 -2.89
C ARG A 481 -7.29 -29.76 -3.39
N ILE A 482 -8.09 -29.86 -4.45
CA ILE A 482 -8.82 -28.69 -4.99
C ILE A 482 -9.84 -28.18 -3.98
N THR A 483 -10.55 -29.08 -3.32
CA THR A 483 -11.54 -28.74 -2.28
C THR A 483 -10.89 -27.99 -1.12
N ALA A 484 -9.71 -28.43 -0.67
CA ALA A 484 -8.93 -27.74 0.36
C ALA A 484 -8.35 -26.40 -0.15
N PHE A 485 -7.96 -26.32 -1.43
CA PHE A 485 -7.37 -25.12 -2.02
C PHE A 485 -8.34 -23.94 -2.11
N ILE A 486 -9.62 -24.18 -2.41
CA ILE A 486 -10.62 -23.11 -2.55
C ILE A 486 -11.24 -22.69 -1.21
N LYS A 487 -10.78 -23.24 -0.08
CA LYS A 487 -11.26 -22.92 1.27
C LYS A 487 -10.12 -22.44 2.16
N THR A 488 -10.46 -21.74 3.23
CA THR A 488 -9.49 -21.39 4.27
C THR A 488 -9.08 -22.64 5.06
N GLY A 489 -7.78 -22.86 5.19
CA GLY A 489 -7.22 -23.87 6.08
C GLY A 489 -7.14 -23.38 7.54
N ARG A 490 -6.68 -24.24 8.45
CA ARG A 490 -6.34 -23.84 9.83
C ARG A 490 -5.32 -22.70 9.79
N LEU A 491 -5.61 -21.59 10.48
CA LEU A 491 -4.71 -20.44 10.53
C LEU A 491 -3.39 -20.79 11.23
N ARG A 492 -2.31 -20.15 10.78
CA ARG A 492 -1.00 -20.16 11.46
C ARG A 492 -1.03 -19.15 12.60
N HIS A 493 -0.24 -19.40 13.64
CA HIS A 493 -0.15 -18.52 14.82
C HIS A 493 1.31 -18.18 15.13
N LYS A 494 1.54 -16.94 15.57
CA LYS A 494 2.86 -16.43 15.98
C LYS A 494 3.64 -17.39 16.89
N LEU A 495 3.03 -17.82 18.01
CA LEU A 495 3.71 -18.66 19.01
C LEU A 495 4.14 -20.02 18.44
N GLU A 496 3.28 -20.67 17.66
CA GLU A 496 3.58 -21.95 17.00
C GLU A 496 4.80 -21.83 16.06
N THR A 497 4.87 -20.74 15.29
CA THR A 497 6.02 -20.49 14.41
C THR A 497 7.30 -20.19 15.20
N GLN A 498 7.21 -19.39 16.27
CA GLN A 498 8.37 -19.10 17.14
C GLN A 498 8.93 -20.38 17.77
N ASP A 499 8.08 -21.30 18.23
CA ASP A 499 8.51 -22.59 18.78
C ASP A 499 9.27 -23.43 17.74
N TYR A 500 8.77 -23.47 16.49
CA TYR A 500 9.47 -24.14 15.39
C TYR A 500 10.83 -23.50 15.09
N LEU A 501 10.91 -22.16 14.99
CA LEU A 501 12.16 -21.45 14.73
C LEU A 501 13.18 -21.67 15.85
N SER A 502 12.74 -21.65 17.10
CA SER A 502 13.56 -21.97 18.28
C SER A 502 14.07 -23.42 18.23
N SER A 503 13.25 -24.36 17.78
CA SER A 503 13.65 -25.75 17.58
C SER A 503 14.74 -25.90 16.49
N TYR A 504 14.67 -25.11 15.42
CA TYR A 504 15.68 -25.12 14.36
C TYR A 504 17.03 -24.64 14.87
N MET A 505 17.04 -23.53 15.61
CA MET A 505 18.26 -22.99 16.23
C MET A 505 18.84 -23.99 17.24
N THR A 506 17.99 -24.61 18.07
CA THR A 506 18.41 -25.64 19.03
C THR A 506 19.04 -26.85 18.34
N HIS A 507 18.50 -27.28 17.20
CA HIS A 507 19.08 -28.35 16.40
C HIS A 507 20.36 -27.93 15.69
N ALA A 508 20.47 -26.67 15.24
CA ALA A 508 21.66 -26.16 14.55
C ALA A 508 22.89 -26.10 15.47
N LYS A 509 22.67 -25.97 16.79
CA LYS A 509 23.73 -26.06 17.82
C LYS A 509 24.26 -27.48 18.06
N LYS A 510 23.79 -28.49 17.31
CA LYS A 510 24.24 -29.89 17.41
C LYS A 510 24.86 -30.35 16.08
N LEU A 511 25.84 -31.24 16.14
CA LEU A 511 26.46 -31.81 14.94
C LEU A 511 25.48 -32.68 14.14
N TYR A 512 25.68 -32.73 12.82
CA TYR A 512 24.98 -33.62 11.87
C TYR A 512 23.45 -33.41 11.76
N THR A 513 22.95 -32.20 12.03
CA THR A 513 21.51 -31.90 12.01
C THR A 513 21.01 -31.17 10.75
N LYS A 514 21.89 -30.80 9.81
CA LYS A 514 21.56 -30.05 8.57
C LYS A 514 20.41 -30.68 7.77
N THR A 515 20.47 -31.99 7.53
CA THR A 515 19.41 -32.74 6.82
C THR A 515 18.10 -32.77 7.61
N LYS A 516 18.17 -32.90 8.94
CA LYS A 516 17.00 -32.90 9.82
C LYS A 516 16.29 -31.55 9.76
N ILE A 517 17.01 -30.44 9.83
CA ILE A 517 16.44 -29.09 9.73
C ILE A 517 15.80 -28.87 8.35
N LYS A 518 16.45 -29.28 7.26
CA LYS A 518 15.86 -29.21 5.90
C LYS A 518 14.54 -29.98 5.81
N LYS A 519 14.45 -31.16 6.43
CA LYS A 519 13.22 -31.96 6.52
C LYS A 519 12.14 -31.23 7.34
N MET A 520 12.48 -30.73 8.53
CA MET A 520 11.53 -30.00 9.39
C MET A 520 10.97 -28.73 8.72
N ARG A 521 11.81 -27.96 8.01
CA ARG A 521 11.36 -26.79 7.22
C ARG A 521 10.37 -27.17 6.13
N THR A 522 10.60 -28.31 5.46
CA THR A 522 9.70 -28.82 4.42
C THR A 522 8.37 -29.30 5.00
N GLU A 523 8.39 -29.94 6.17
CA GLU A 523 7.20 -30.45 6.87
C GLU A 523 6.33 -29.34 7.47
N THR A 524 6.92 -28.21 7.84
CA THR A 524 6.20 -27.06 8.43
C THR A 524 5.87 -25.96 7.42
N GLY A 525 6.64 -25.88 6.32
CA GLY A 525 6.60 -24.76 5.38
C GLY A 525 7.24 -23.48 5.91
N LEU A 526 8.08 -23.56 6.94
CA LEU A 526 8.71 -22.41 7.59
C LEU A 526 10.19 -22.31 7.22
N LYS A 527 10.64 -21.09 6.92
CA LYS A 527 12.04 -20.72 6.70
C LYS A 527 12.21 -19.24 7.00
N ASP A 528 12.95 -18.93 8.06
CA ASP A 528 13.41 -17.59 8.38
C ASP A 528 14.80 -17.38 7.75
N THR A 529 14.87 -16.51 6.74
CA THR A 529 16.10 -16.19 6.00
C THR A 529 17.12 -15.42 6.85
N PHE A 530 16.66 -14.61 7.80
CA PHE A 530 17.51 -13.89 8.73
C PHE A 530 18.14 -14.86 9.73
N GLN A 531 17.35 -15.79 10.29
CA GLN A 531 17.87 -16.87 11.12
C GLN A 531 18.81 -17.80 10.34
N ASP A 532 18.53 -18.03 9.05
CA ASP A 532 19.32 -18.93 8.19
C ASP A 532 20.80 -18.52 8.12
N PHE A 533 21.09 -17.21 8.13
CA PHE A 533 22.46 -16.71 8.18
C PHE A 533 23.24 -17.24 9.39
N PHE A 534 22.62 -17.22 10.58
CA PHE A 534 23.24 -17.74 11.80
C PHE A 534 23.33 -19.27 11.80
N ILE A 535 22.29 -19.95 11.29
CA ILE A 535 22.27 -21.41 11.13
C ILE A 535 23.37 -21.88 10.17
N ASP A 536 23.55 -21.22 9.03
CA ASP A 536 24.60 -21.53 8.07
C ASP A 536 25.99 -21.27 8.63
N ARG A 537 26.16 -20.21 9.43
CA ARG A 537 27.41 -19.93 10.14
C ARG A 537 27.78 -21.06 11.12
N LEU A 538 26.79 -21.63 11.82
CA LEU A 538 26.99 -22.83 12.67
C LEU A 538 27.41 -24.05 11.85
N PHE A 539 26.77 -24.31 10.71
CA PHE A 539 27.12 -25.45 9.88
C PHE A 539 28.54 -25.33 9.30
N ARG A 540 28.90 -24.16 8.77
CA ARG A 540 30.23 -23.88 8.21
C ARG A 540 31.36 -24.03 9.24
N ALA A 541 31.10 -23.77 10.52
CA ALA A 541 32.09 -23.92 11.59
C ALA A 541 32.67 -25.35 11.67
N SER A 542 31.84 -26.36 11.34
CA SER A 542 32.20 -27.77 11.39
C SER A 542 32.70 -28.35 10.05
N GLU A 543 32.55 -27.61 8.96
CA GLU A 543 32.98 -28.01 7.61
C GLU A 543 34.52 -28.00 7.52
N GLY A 544 35.12 -29.01 6.87
CA GLY A 544 36.57 -29.13 6.72
C GLY A 544 37.35 -29.61 7.95
N LYS A 545 36.70 -29.91 9.08
CA LYS A 545 37.36 -30.51 10.27
C LYS A 545 37.29 -32.03 10.21
N VAL A 546 38.39 -32.71 10.58
CA VAL A 546 38.52 -34.17 10.44
C VAL A 546 37.97 -34.94 11.65
N SER A 547 38.29 -34.52 12.89
CA SER A 547 37.83 -35.22 14.10
C SER A 547 36.51 -34.67 14.65
N ALA A 548 35.70 -35.55 15.26
CA ALA A 548 34.45 -35.15 15.89
C ALA A 548 34.66 -34.14 17.04
N ASN A 549 35.75 -34.29 17.80
CA ASN A 549 36.09 -33.38 18.88
C ASN A 549 36.43 -31.97 18.35
N ASN A 550 37.17 -31.88 17.24
CA ASN A 550 37.50 -30.60 16.62
C ASN A 550 36.27 -29.91 16.00
N LYS A 551 35.32 -30.69 15.46
CA LYS A 551 34.03 -30.18 14.99
C LYS A 551 33.21 -29.60 16.15
N GLN A 552 33.15 -30.32 17.27
CA GLN A 552 32.40 -29.90 18.45
C GLN A 552 32.97 -28.62 19.05
N LYS A 553 34.29 -28.55 19.22
CA LYS A 553 34.97 -27.35 19.74
C LYS A 553 34.75 -26.12 18.86
N ALA A 554 34.91 -26.27 17.53
CA ALA A 554 34.67 -25.17 16.59
C ALA A 554 33.21 -24.69 16.60
N LEU A 555 32.27 -25.62 16.79
CA LEU A 555 30.85 -25.29 16.93
C LEU A 555 30.59 -24.50 18.22
N GLU A 556 31.12 -24.95 19.35
CA GLU A 556 30.98 -24.28 20.66
C GLU A 556 31.54 -22.85 20.64
N GLU A 557 32.70 -22.65 20.00
CA GLU A 557 33.29 -21.31 19.80
C GLU A 557 32.32 -20.39 19.04
N VAL A 558 31.74 -20.84 17.92
CA VAL A 558 30.80 -20.02 17.14
C VAL A 558 29.49 -19.79 17.89
N VAL A 559 28.99 -20.77 18.65
CA VAL A 559 27.75 -20.62 19.45
C VAL A 559 27.84 -19.43 20.42
N THR A 560 29.02 -19.18 21.02
CA THR A 560 29.22 -18.02 21.91
C THR A 560 29.15 -16.67 21.21
N THR A 561 29.34 -16.65 19.89
CA THR A 561 29.31 -15.41 19.07
C THR A 561 27.94 -15.08 18.50
N ILE A 562 26.97 -16.00 18.61
CA ILE A 562 25.63 -15.81 18.05
C ILE A 562 24.77 -15.00 19.02
N PRO A 563 24.06 -13.96 18.56
CA PRO A 563 23.13 -13.23 19.41
C PRO A 563 22.10 -14.16 20.08
N PRO A 564 21.70 -13.89 21.32
CA PRO A 564 20.62 -14.65 21.95
C PRO A 564 19.30 -14.41 21.23
N ASP A 565 18.36 -15.35 21.38
CA ASP A 565 16.96 -15.14 21.01
C ASP A 565 16.39 -13.94 21.81
N PRO A 566 15.59 -13.03 21.22
CA PRO A 566 15.05 -13.04 19.85
C PRO A 566 15.94 -12.43 18.76
N LYS A 567 17.15 -11.93 19.06
CA LYS A 567 18.02 -11.21 18.10
C LYS A 567 18.68 -12.09 17.04
N ASN A 568 18.48 -13.41 17.09
CA ASN A 568 18.94 -14.35 16.06
C ASN A 568 17.80 -14.87 15.17
N THR A 569 16.59 -14.30 15.28
CA THR A 569 15.43 -14.56 14.42
C THR A 569 15.00 -13.26 13.73
N SER A 570 14.10 -13.37 12.74
CA SER A 570 13.55 -12.22 12.04
C SER A 570 13.06 -11.13 13.01
N PRO A 571 13.43 -9.86 12.79
CA PRO A 571 13.04 -8.77 13.69
C PRO A 571 11.53 -8.50 13.70
N VAL A 572 10.78 -9.06 12.74
CA VAL A 572 9.31 -9.04 12.74
C VAL A 572 8.73 -9.60 14.04
N TRP A 573 9.37 -10.62 14.63
CA TRP A 573 8.90 -11.24 15.87
C TRP A 573 9.05 -10.33 17.10
N ARG A 574 9.97 -9.36 17.04
CA ARG A 574 10.21 -8.35 18.09
C ARG A 574 9.22 -7.18 18.04
N ILE A 575 8.52 -6.96 16.91
CA ILE A 575 7.49 -5.92 16.80
C ILE A 575 6.32 -6.30 17.71
N LYS A 576 6.05 -5.46 18.73
CA LYS A 576 4.98 -5.71 19.69
C LYS A 576 3.60 -5.65 19.04
N GLY A 577 2.71 -6.52 19.52
CA GLY A 577 1.35 -6.64 19.00
C GLY A 577 1.23 -7.36 17.66
N LEU A 578 2.30 -7.48 16.86
CA LEU A 578 2.24 -7.99 15.47
C LEU A 578 2.34 -9.53 15.37
N ASP A 579 1.45 -10.14 14.56
CA ASP A 579 1.52 -11.53 14.09
C ASP A 579 1.60 -11.56 12.56
N PRO A 580 2.76 -11.86 11.94
CA PRO A 580 2.93 -11.75 10.49
C PRO A 580 2.08 -12.73 9.67
N HIS A 581 1.53 -13.80 10.28
CA HIS A 581 0.60 -14.69 9.59
C HIS A 581 -0.79 -14.08 9.41
N ARG A 582 -1.18 -13.17 10.31
CA ARG A 582 -2.48 -12.50 10.30
C ARG A 582 -2.37 -11.05 9.82
N ASP A 583 -1.23 -10.40 10.05
CA ASP A 583 -0.99 -8.97 9.86
C ASP A 583 -0.18 -8.66 8.59
N THR A 584 -0.22 -9.58 7.61
CA THR A 584 0.22 -9.35 6.23
C THR A 584 -0.99 -9.51 5.30
N PRO A 585 -1.88 -8.49 5.20
CA PRO A 585 -3.16 -8.60 4.51
C PRO A 585 -3.02 -8.94 3.02
N VAL A 586 -4.08 -9.45 2.39
CA VAL A 586 -4.04 -9.82 0.96
C VAL A 586 -3.74 -8.59 0.11
N GLU A 587 -2.61 -8.58 -0.59
CA GLU A 587 -2.28 -7.46 -1.47
C GLU A 587 -3.06 -7.58 -2.80
N ILE A 588 -4.09 -6.73 -2.95
CA ILE A 588 -5.10 -6.85 -4.02
C ILE A 588 -4.56 -6.50 -5.41
N LEU A 589 -3.53 -5.64 -5.51
CA LEU A 589 -2.92 -5.27 -6.80
C LEU A 589 -2.20 -6.48 -7.41
N HIS A 590 -1.40 -7.19 -6.63
CA HIS A 590 -0.63 -8.35 -7.03
C HIS A 590 -1.46 -9.62 -7.13
N VAL A 591 -2.49 -9.78 -6.29
CA VAL A 591 -3.34 -10.98 -6.31
C VAL A 591 -4.37 -10.93 -7.44
N ILE A 592 -5.02 -9.78 -7.66
CA ILE A 592 -6.14 -9.68 -8.61
C ILE A 592 -5.71 -9.07 -9.94
N LEU A 593 -5.16 -7.84 -9.94
CA LEU A 593 -4.82 -7.13 -11.18
C LEU A 593 -3.59 -7.74 -11.88
N LEU A 594 -2.45 -7.78 -11.20
CA LEU A 594 -1.20 -8.40 -11.68
C LEU A 594 -1.16 -9.94 -11.43
N GLY A 595 -2.26 -10.50 -10.93
CA GLY A 595 -2.48 -11.93 -10.75
C GLY A 595 -3.56 -12.45 -11.69
N PHE A 596 -4.80 -12.59 -11.22
CA PHE A 596 -5.90 -13.19 -11.98
C PHE A 596 -6.13 -12.55 -13.34
N LEU A 597 -6.35 -11.23 -13.37
CA LEU A 597 -6.61 -10.49 -14.60
C LEU A 597 -5.45 -10.60 -15.58
N LYS A 598 -4.21 -10.45 -15.10
CA LYS A 598 -3.02 -10.65 -15.93
C LYS A 598 -2.96 -12.05 -16.52
N TYR A 599 -3.13 -13.09 -15.71
CA TYR A 599 -3.03 -14.47 -16.19
C TYR A 599 -4.14 -14.82 -17.17
N MET A 600 -5.38 -14.43 -16.85
CA MET A 600 -6.55 -14.73 -17.67
C MET A 600 -6.57 -13.90 -18.95
N TRP A 601 -6.16 -12.61 -18.92
CA TRP A 601 -6.09 -11.77 -20.12
C TRP A 601 -5.04 -12.28 -21.09
N ARG A 602 -3.86 -12.65 -20.57
CA ARG A 602 -2.81 -13.27 -21.38
C ARG A 602 -3.32 -14.56 -22.02
N ASP A 603 -3.97 -15.43 -21.26
CA ASP A 603 -4.54 -16.69 -21.78
C ASP A 603 -5.64 -16.42 -22.82
N LEU A 604 -6.54 -15.47 -22.58
CA LEU A 604 -7.58 -15.07 -23.52
C LEU A 604 -6.97 -14.63 -24.86
N VAL A 605 -6.05 -13.67 -24.84
CA VAL A 605 -5.48 -13.09 -26.05
C VAL A 605 -4.55 -14.07 -26.78
N GLN A 606 -3.73 -14.82 -26.06
CA GLN A 606 -2.68 -15.67 -26.65
C GLN A 606 -3.17 -17.09 -26.97
N ASN A 607 -3.96 -17.70 -26.08
CA ASN A 607 -4.34 -19.11 -26.15
C ASN A 607 -5.77 -19.31 -26.64
N GLN A 608 -6.76 -18.61 -26.05
CA GLN A 608 -8.17 -18.81 -26.40
C GLN A 608 -8.51 -18.27 -27.79
N LEU A 609 -7.97 -17.11 -28.16
CA LEU A 609 -8.18 -16.55 -29.50
C LEU A 609 -7.29 -17.20 -30.58
N LYS A 610 -6.27 -17.99 -30.19
CA LYS A 610 -5.25 -18.58 -31.08
C LYS A 610 -4.66 -17.54 -32.05
N LYS A 611 -3.89 -17.94 -33.09
CA LYS A 611 -3.48 -17.03 -34.19
C LYS A 611 -4.65 -16.69 -35.13
N ASN A 612 -5.88 -16.55 -34.62
CA ASN A 612 -7.04 -16.19 -35.43
C ASN A 612 -7.17 -14.66 -35.49
N ASP A 613 -6.60 -14.07 -36.53
CA ASP A 613 -6.52 -12.62 -36.71
C ASP A 613 -7.90 -11.96 -36.82
N SER A 614 -8.93 -12.67 -37.31
CA SER A 614 -10.29 -12.13 -37.40
C SER A 614 -10.90 -11.85 -36.01
N ARG A 615 -10.75 -12.77 -35.05
CA ARG A 615 -11.27 -12.60 -33.69
C ARG A 615 -10.51 -11.54 -32.91
N ARG A 616 -9.19 -11.44 -33.12
CA ARG A 616 -8.35 -10.38 -32.53
C ARG A 616 -8.72 -9.01 -33.07
N THR A 617 -8.94 -8.90 -34.38
CA THR A 617 -9.37 -7.66 -35.01
C THR A 617 -10.74 -7.23 -34.49
N LEU A 618 -11.67 -8.18 -34.31
CA LEU A 618 -12.97 -7.91 -33.69
C LEU A 618 -12.83 -7.43 -32.23
N LEU A 619 -11.97 -8.05 -31.42
CA LEU A 619 -11.70 -7.60 -30.05
C LEU A 619 -11.17 -6.16 -30.02
N ILE A 620 -10.24 -5.81 -30.92
CA ILE A 620 -9.70 -4.45 -31.04
C ILE A 620 -10.80 -3.46 -31.46
N ALA A 621 -11.61 -3.81 -32.47
CA ALA A 621 -12.72 -2.97 -32.92
C ALA A 621 -13.72 -2.70 -31.78
N ARG A 622 -14.01 -3.70 -30.94
CA ARG A 622 -14.86 -3.55 -29.76
C ARG A 622 -14.22 -2.64 -28.71
N LEU A 623 -12.95 -2.85 -28.36
CA LEU A 623 -12.22 -1.97 -27.42
C LEU A 623 -12.26 -0.50 -27.86
N LYS A 624 -12.19 -0.24 -29.18
CA LYS A 624 -12.28 1.12 -29.76
C LYS A 624 -13.68 1.73 -29.67
N SER A 625 -14.71 0.89 -29.59
CA SER A 625 -16.12 1.28 -29.55
C SER A 625 -16.74 1.25 -28.15
N VAL A 626 -16.00 0.82 -27.11
CA VAL A 626 -16.49 0.85 -25.72
C VAL A 626 -16.69 2.28 -25.27
N ASP A 627 -17.86 2.55 -24.68
CA ASP A 627 -18.11 3.84 -24.03
C ASP A 627 -17.40 3.90 -22.67
N VAL A 628 -16.54 4.90 -22.47
CA VAL A 628 -15.83 5.08 -21.19
C VAL A 628 -16.46 6.17 -20.30
N THR A 629 -17.56 6.78 -20.77
CA THR A 629 -18.34 7.77 -20.02
C THR A 629 -18.77 7.18 -18.67
N GLY A 630 -18.59 7.94 -17.58
CA GLY A 630 -18.87 7.46 -16.21
C GLY A 630 -17.75 6.67 -15.54
N LEU A 631 -16.84 6.04 -16.30
CA LEU A 631 -15.71 5.30 -15.71
C LEU A 631 -14.58 6.22 -15.24
N LYS A 632 -14.52 7.47 -15.73
CA LYS A 632 -13.46 8.46 -15.47
C LYS A 632 -12.05 7.89 -15.69
N ILE A 633 -11.90 7.04 -16.71
CA ILE A 633 -10.61 6.49 -17.17
C ILE A 633 -10.05 7.32 -18.32
N ALA A 634 -8.73 7.33 -18.47
CA ALA A 634 -8.09 7.91 -19.64
C ALA A 634 -8.48 7.13 -20.91
N LYS A 635 -8.29 7.76 -22.08
CA LYS A 635 -8.52 7.10 -23.37
C LYS A 635 -7.80 5.75 -23.39
N ILE A 636 -8.54 4.70 -23.73
CA ILE A 636 -8.02 3.33 -23.82
C ILE A 636 -7.00 3.28 -24.95
N THR A 637 -5.84 2.67 -24.70
CA THR A 637 -4.83 2.35 -25.72
C THR A 637 -5.07 0.93 -26.23
N GLU A 638 -6.04 0.81 -27.14
CA GLU A 638 -6.67 -0.46 -27.52
C GLU A 638 -5.67 -1.46 -28.12
N ASP A 639 -4.80 -0.96 -29.01
CA ASP A 639 -3.70 -1.73 -29.60
C ASP A 639 -2.72 -2.24 -28.54
N THR A 640 -2.44 -1.45 -27.51
CA THR A 640 -1.51 -1.82 -26.44
C THR A 640 -2.04 -2.98 -25.62
N LEU A 641 -3.33 -2.94 -25.26
CA LEU A 641 -3.98 -3.99 -24.44
C LEU A 641 -3.94 -5.37 -25.10
N VAL A 642 -3.95 -5.43 -26.44
CA VAL A 642 -3.96 -6.69 -27.18
C VAL A 642 -2.54 -7.10 -27.61
N LYS A 643 -1.76 -6.20 -28.24
CA LYS A 643 -0.41 -6.53 -28.75
C LYS A 643 0.58 -6.81 -27.63
N TYR A 644 0.49 -6.08 -26.53
CA TYR A 644 1.42 -6.16 -25.40
C TYR A 644 0.78 -6.78 -24.15
N ALA A 645 -0.17 -7.72 -24.34
CA ALA A 645 -0.91 -8.38 -23.25
C ALA A 645 -0.02 -9.02 -22.16
N GLY A 646 1.26 -9.31 -22.45
CA GLY A 646 2.24 -9.83 -21.49
C GLY A 646 2.91 -8.79 -20.59
N SER A 647 2.91 -7.51 -20.96
CA SER A 647 3.66 -6.42 -20.30
C SER A 647 2.78 -5.27 -19.81
N LEU A 648 1.49 -5.52 -19.64
CA LEU A 648 0.52 -4.55 -19.11
C LEU A 648 0.75 -4.26 -17.62
N THR A 649 0.29 -3.08 -17.20
CA THR A 649 0.39 -2.57 -15.83
C THR A 649 -0.92 -2.73 -15.05
N GLY A 650 -0.89 -2.49 -13.74
CA GLY A 650 -2.10 -2.53 -12.90
C GLY A 650 -3.21 -1.57 -13.39
N ARG A 651 -2.82 -0.39 -13.90
CA ARG A 651 -3.73 0.59 -14.49
C ARG A 651 -4.48 0.03 -15.70
N ASP A 652 -3.77 -0.69 -16.56
CA ASP A 652 -4.36 -1.32 -17.75
C ASP A 652 -5.37 -2.41 -17.35
N PHE A 653 -5.03 -3.21 -16.33
CA PHE A 653 -5.93 -4.24 -15.82
C PHE A 653 -7.18 -3.69 -15.11
N ARG A 654 -7.11 -2.51 -14.48
CA ARG A 654 -8.31 -1.79 -13.99
C ARG A 654 -9.24 -1.37 -15.13
N VAL A 655 -8.69 -0.98 -16.27
CA VAL A 655 -9.50 -0.68 -17.46
C VAL A 655 -10.15 -1.98 -17.96
N ILE A 656 -9.35 -3.03 -18.17
CA ILE A 656 -9.82 -4.34 -18.64
C ILE A 656 -10.97 -4.87 -17.77
N ALA A 657 -10.82 -4.87 -16.45
CA ALA A 657 -11.85 -5.38 -15.53
C ALA A 657 -13.23 -4.70 -15.68
N GLN A 658 -13.24 -3.42 -16.07
CA GLN A 658 -14.48 -2.64 -16.21
C GLN A 658 -15.12 -2.79 -17.59
N VAL A 659 -14.37 -3.17 -18.63
CA VAL A 659 -14.86 -3.19 -20.03
C VAL A 659 -15.01 -4.59 -20.62
N VAL A 660 -14.38 -5.61 -20.02
CA VAL A 660 -14.40 -6.99 -20.51
C VAL A 660 -15.80 -7.52 -20.84
N PRO A 661 -16.83 -7.35 -19.98
CA PRO A 661 -18.16 -7.88 -20.27
C PRO A 661 -18.69 -7.38 -21.63
N ALA A 662 -18.45 -6.12 -21.97
CA ALA A 662 -18.91 -5.51 -23.22
C ALA A 662 -18.17 -6.05 -24.47
N ILE A 663 -16.95 -6.57 -24.33
CA ILE A 663 -16.09 -6.87 -25.49
C ILE A 663 -15.92 -8.37 -25.79
N ILE A 664 -16.17 -9.27 -24.84
CA ILE A 664 -15.88 -10.71 -25.01
C ILE A 664 -17.05 -11.56 -25.53
N HIS A 665 -18.27 -11.01 -25.60
CA HIS A 665 -19.45 -11.73 -26.07
C HIS A 665 -19.27 -12.27 -27.50
N ASP A 666 -19.69 -13.50 -27.80
CA ASP A 666 -19.61 -14.07 -29.16
C ASP A 666 -18.19 -14.05 -29.81
N LEU A 667 -17.12 -14.13 -29.01
CA LEU A 667 -15.74 -14.29 -29.53
C LEU A 667 -15.36 -15.76 -29.81
N GLY A 668 -16.33 -16.69 -29.74
CA GLY A 668 -16.09 -18.13 -29.84
C GLY A 668 -15.23 -18.69 -28.69
N LEU A 669 -15.39 -18.13 -27.50
CA LEU A 669 -14.83 -18.62 -26.24
C LEU A 669 -15.70 -19.77 -25.70
N SER A 670 -15.12 -20.68 -24.90
CA SER A 670 -15.92 -21.66 -24.16
C SER A 670 -16.82 -20.97 -23.14
N GLU A 671 -17.99 -21.55 -22.86
CA GLU A 671 -18.92 -21.02 -21.87
C GLU A 671 -18.25 -20.84 -20.50
N ALA A 672 -17.48 -21.84 -20.04
CA ALA A 672 -16.75 -21.77 -18.78
C ALA A 672 -15.73 -20.62 -18.73
N CYS A 673 -15.01 -20.35 -19.84
CA CYS A 673 -14.10 -19.21 -19.93
C CYS A 673 -14.86 -17.88 -19.80
N ARG A 674 -15.98 -17.73 -20.53
CA ARG A 674 -16.82 -16.54 -20.47
C ARG A 674 -17.40 -16.32 -19.07
N GLU A 675 -18.02 -17.33 -18.46
CA GLU A 675 -18.62 -17.20 -17.13
C GLU A 675 -17.54 -16.86 -16.08
N THR A 676 -16.33 -17.39 -16.19
CA THR A 676 -15.23 -17.03 -15.27
C THR A 676 -14.85 -15.55 -15.39
N TRP A 677 -14.80 -15.00 -16.60
CA TRP A 677 -14.56 -13.57 -16.81
C TRP A 677 -15.67 -12.70 -16.24
N LEU A 678 -16.93 -13.07 -16.48
CA LEU A 678 -18.07 -12.34 -15.95
C LEU A 678 -18.11 -12.40 -14.42
N ALA A 679 -17.81 -13.55 -13.81
CA ALA A 679 -17.66 -13.70 -12.36
C ALA A 679 -16.56 -12.78 -11.80
N LEU A 680 -15.38 -12.76 -12.44
CA LEU A 680 -14.27 -11.89 -12.04
C LEU A 680 -14.64 -10.40 -12.13
N CYS A 681 -15.31 -9.98 -13.20
CA CYS A 681 -15.70 -8.57 -13.39
C CYS A 681 -16.79 -8.13 -12.41
N LYS A 682 -17.65 -9.04 -11.94
CA LYS A 682 -18.62 -8.78 -10.87
C LYS A 682 -17.97 -8.67 -9.49
N LEU A 683 -16.89 -9.42 -9.27
CA LEU A 683 -16.16 -9.48 -8.01
C LEU A 683 -15.27 -8.25 -7.78
N VAL A 684 -14.57 -7.76 -8.81
CA VAL A 684 -13.60 -6.65 -8.71
C VAL A 684 -14.19 -5.38 -8.06
N PRO A 685 -15.38 -4.89 -8.43
CA PRO A 685 -15.96 -3.69 -7.82
C PRO A 685 -16.27 -3.82 -6.33
N LEU A 686 -16.50 -5.03 -5.81
CA LEU A 686 -16.70 -5.25 -4.38
C LEU A 686 -15.39 -5.06 -3.62
N VAL A 687 -14.27 -5.52 -4.19
CA VAL A 687 -12.96 -5.44 -3.55
C VAL A 687 -12.45 -4.01 -3.48
N TRP A 688 -12.74 -3.18 -4.49
CA TRP A 688 -12.26 -1.78 -4.58
C TRP A 688 -13.21 -0.74 -3.97
N GLN A 689 -14.11 -1.14 -3.08
CA GLN A 689 -14.95 -0.17 -2.37
C GLN A 689 -14.13 0.60 -1.33
N PRO A 690 -14.20 1.96 -1.30
CA PRO A 690 -13.51 2.75 -0.28
C PRO A 690 -14.28 2.80 1.05
N GLU A 691 -15.55 2.41 1.05
CA GLU A 691 -16.44 2.44 2.20
C GLU A 691 -17.41 1.25 2.10
N ILE A 692 -17.62 0.59 3.23
CA ILE A 692 -18.52 -0.54 3.43
C ILE A 692 -19.56 -0.10 4.47
N THR A 693 -20.85 -0.15 4.11
CA THR A 693 -21.94 0.29 5.00
C THR A 693 -22.31 -0.76 6.04
N ASP A 694 -22.26 -2.04 5.67
CA ASP A 694 -22.50 -3.19 6.53
C ASP A 694 -21.46 -4.25 6.21
N VAL A 695 -20.52 -4.45 7.13
CA VAL A 695 -19.42 -5.40 6.97
C VAL A 695 -19.93 -6.85 6.90
N ASP A 696 -20.97 -7.22 7.64
CA ASP A 696 -21.47 -8.60 7.64
C ASP A 696 -22.07 -8.96 6.29
N GLU A 697 -22.92 -8.08 5.77
CA GLU A 697 -23.55 -8.27 4.46
C GLU A 697 -22.52 -8.19 3.33
N HIS A 698 -21.58 -7.24 3.40
CA HIS A 698 -20.49 -7.13 2.43
C HIS A 698 -19.65 -8.40 2.38
N ILE A 699 -19.24 -8.93 3.54
CA ILE A 699 -18.44 -10.15 3.61
C ILE A 699 -19.24 -11.35 3.10
N ARG A 700 -20.52 -11.49 3.47
CA ARG A 700 -21.38 -12.57 2.98
C ARG A 700 -21.49 -12.57 1.46
N ILE A 701 -21.68 -11.40 0.85
CA ILE A 701 -21.71 -11.25 -0.61
C ILE A 701 -20.33 -11.56 -1.20
N LEU A 702 -19.26 -11.02 -0.60
CA LEU A 702 -17.91 -11.20 -1.10
C LEU A 702 -17.52 -12.69 -1.09
N GLU A 703 -17.70 -13.40 0.03
CA GLU A 703 -17.44 -14.83 0.15
C GLU A 703 -18.18 -15.64 -0.92
N HIS A 704 -19.47 -15.37 -1.13
CA HIS A 704 -20.27 -16.03 -2.18
C HIS A 704 -19.69 -15.79 -3.59
N GLU A 705 -19.27 -14.56 -3.90
CA GLU A 705 -18.72 -14.22 -5.22
C GLU A 705 -17.29 -14.74 -5.41
N ILE A 706 -16.50 -14.85 -4.34
CA ILE A 706 -15.20 -15.53 -4.34
C ILE A 706 -15.41 -17.01 -4.67
N ASP A 707 -16.31 -17.69 -3.96
CA ASP A 707 -16.63 -19.10 -4.18
C ASP A 707 -17.13 -19.32 -5.61
N HIS A 708 -18.06 -18.48 -6.08
CA HIS A 708 -18.57 -18.54 -7.44
C HIS A 708 -17.46 -18.38 -8.48
N PHE A 709 -16.58 -17.38 -8.32
CA PHE A 709 -15.43 -17.16 -9.22
C PHE A 709 -14.47 -18.36 -9.24
N LEU A 710 -14.10 -18.90 -8.08
CA LEU A 710 -13.19 -20.04 -7.99
C LEU A 710 -13.82 -21.30 -8.62
N LEU A 711 -15.12 -21.52 -8.43
CA LEU A 711 -15.82 -22.64 -9.07
C LEU A 711 -15.90 -22.47 -10.59
N CYS A 712 -16.21 -21.27 -11.11
CA CYS A 712 -16.13 -20.99 -12.54
C CYS A 712 -14.72 -21.22 -13.08
N ALA A 713 -13.69 -20.73 -12.37
CA ALA A 713 -12.29 -20.95 -12.75
C ALA A 713 -11.96 -22.45 -12.81
N SER A 714 -12.44 -23.25 -11.85
CA SER A 714 -12.28 -24.72 -11.88
C SER A 714 -12.95 -25.35 -13.09
N GLN A 715 -14.16 -24.90 -13.45
CA GLN A 715 -14.89 -25.38 -14.63
C GLN A 715 -14.18 -25.00 -15.91
N TRP A 716 -13.48 -23.86 -15.95
CA TRP A 716 -12.65 -23.50 -17.09
C TRP A 716 -11.42 -24.42 -17.12
N THR A 717 -10.62 -24.43 -16.05
CA THR A 717 -9.51 -25.36 -15.87
C THR A 717 -9.00 -25.39 -14.43
N CYS A 718 -8.79 -26.59 -13.88
CA CYS A 718 -8.16 -26.80 -12.58
C CYS A 718 -6.71 -26.29 -12.49
N ARG A 719 -6.07 -25.98 -13.63
CA ARG A 719 -4.68 -25.52 -13.71
C ARG A 719 -4.48 -24.13 -13.08
N TRP A 720 -5.55 -23.33 -12.95
CA TRP A 720 -5.50 -22.07 -12.22
C TRP A 720 -5.04 -22.25 -10.77
N PHE A 721 -5.37 -23.38 -10.15
CA PHE A 721 -5.01 -23.70 -8.77
C PHE A 721 -3.56 -24.16 -8.59
N ASN A 722 -2.77 -24.18 -9.67
CA ASN A 722 -1.30 -24.23 -9.57
C ASN A 722 -0.69 -22.85 -9.27
N LYS A 723 -1.50 -21.78 -9.27
CA LYS A 723 -1.09 -20.42 -8.92
C LYS A 723 -1.58 -20.09 -7.49
N PRO A 724 -0.67 -19.99 -6.50
CA PRO A 724 -1.03 -19.77 -5.09
C PRO A 724 -1.88 -18.53 -4.79
N LYS A 725 -1.82 -17.49 -5.66
CA LYS A 725 -2.65 -16.28 -5.54
C LYS A 725 -4.14 -16.59 -5.44
N PHE A 726 -4.63 -17.66 -6.10
CA PHE A 726 -6.05 -18.05 -6.06
C PHE A 726 -6.48 -18.51 -4.66
N HIS A 727 -5.59 -19.18 -3.92
CA HIS A 727 -5.86 -19.56 -2.54
C HIS A 727 -5.66 -18.38 -1.58
N ILE A 728 -4.60 -17.57 -1.74
CA ILE A 728 -4.37 -16.41 -0.86
C ILE A 728 -5.60 -15.50 -0.82
N PHE A 729 -6.30 -15.37 -1.95
CA PHE A 729 -7.51 -14.57 -2.09
C PHE A 729 -8.67 -15.01 -1.19
N VAL A 730 -8.75 -16.28 -0.79
CA VAL A 730 -9.80 -16.76 0.13
C VAL A 730 -9.66 -16.14 1.54
N HIS A 731 -8.51 -15.54 1.85
CA HIS A 731 -8.27 -14.82 3.11
C HIS A 731 -8.66 -13.34 3.04
N LEU A 732 -9.09 -12.81 1.88
CA LEU A 732 -9.48 -11.41 1.76
C LEU A 732 -10.64 -11.02 2.69
N PRO A 733 -11.74 -11.82 2.81
CA PRO A 733 -12.81 -11.51 3.75
C PRO A 733 -12.35 -11.38 5.20
N PHE A 734 -11.45 -12.29 5.64
CA PHE A 734 -10.83 -12.24 6.96
C PHE A 734 -10.05 -10.94 7.17
N HIS A 735 -9.26 -10.50 6.19
CA HIS A 735 -8.50 -9.26 6.29
C HIS A 735 -9.37 -7.99 6.21
N ILE A 736 -10.48 -8.00 5.45
CA ILE A 736 -11.39 -6.84 5.41
C ILE A 736 -12.03 -6.59 6.78
N ARG A 737 -12.45 -7.64 7.49
CA ARG A 737 -12.95 -7.49 8.87
C ARG A 737 -11.90 -6.87 9.80
N ARG A 738 -10.64 -7.30 9.67
CA ARG A 738 -9.54 -6.86 10.53
C ARG A 738 -9.03 -5.46 10.20
N PHE A 739 -8.93 -5.09 8.92
CA PHE A 739 -8.22 -3.90 8.48
C PHE A 739 -9.09 -2.85 7.79
N GLY A 740 -10.37 -3.14 7.58
CA GLY A 740 -11.30 -2.26 6.86
C GLY A 740 -11.35 -2.58 5.37
N PRO A 741 -11.92 -1.68 4.54
CA PRO A 741 -12.02 -1.90 3.10
C PRO A 741 -10.66 -2.20 2.47
N ALA A 742 -10.62 -3.13 1.51
CA ALA A 742 -9.35 -3.67 1.00
C ALA A 742 -8.43 -2.65 0.34
N ILE A 743 -9.00 -1.52 -0.08
CA ILE A 743 -8.23 -0.40 -0.62
C ILE A 743 -7.24 0.17 0.41
N LEU A 744 -7.55 0.13 1.72
CA LEU A 744 -6.68 0.66 2.78
C LEU A 744 -5.31 -0.02 2.85
N PHE A 745 -5.22 -1.28 2.41
CA PHE A 745 -3.99 -2.06 2.40
C PHE A 745 -3.51 -2.44 0.99
N ALA A 746 -3.94 -1.69 -0.03
CA ALA A 746 -3.41 -1.80 -1.38
C ALA A 746 -2.05 -1.11 -1.49
N THR A 747 -1.11 -1.69 -2.27
CA THR A 747 0.27 -1.15 -2.34
C THR A 747 0.53 -0.16 -3.47
N GLU A 748 -0.51 0.28 -4.21
CA GLU A 748 -0.35 1.12 -5.40
C GLU A 748 0.39 2.43 -5.13
N ALA A 749 0.10 3.12 -4.01
CA ALA A 749 0.76 4.38 -3.65
C ALA A 749 2.24 4.17 -3.29
N PHE A 750 2.59 3.05 -2.64
CA PHE A 750 3.97 2.70 -2.36
C PHE A 750 4.73 2.30 -3.64
N GLU A 751 4.10 1.52 -4.53
CA GLU A 751 4.70 1.12 -5.80
C GLU A 751 4.90 2.31 -6.76
N SER A 752 3.97 3.26 -6.79
CA SER A 752 4.16 4.49 -7.58
C SER A 752 5.36 5.29 -7.06
N PHE A 753 5.62 5.23 -5.76
CA PHE A 753 6.75 5.87 -5.10
C PHE A 753 8.10 5.18 -5.38
N ASN A 754 8.12 3.87 -5.65
CA ASN A 754 9.33 3.16 -6.09
C ASN A 754 9.97 3.77 -7.36
N ALA A 755 9.17 4.43 -8.22
CA ALA A 755 9.72 5.20 -9.35
C ALA A 755 10.57 6.41 -8.89
N VAL A 756 10.19 7.08 -7.80
CA VAL A 756 10.95 8.20 -7.22
C VAL A 756 12.27 7.69 -6.65
N ILE A 757 12.26 6.56 -5.93
CA ILE A 757 13.46 5.92 -5.39
C ILE A 757 14.44 5.56 -6.52
N ARG A 758 13.94 4.94 -7.59
CA ARG A 758 14.75 4.61 -8.77
C ARG A 758 15.38 5.84 -9.40
N ASN A 759 14.63 6.91 -9.60
CA ASN A 759 15.18 8.14 -10.17
C ASN A 759 16.31 8.70 -9.28
N LYS A 760 16.15 8.70 -7.95
CA LYS A 760 17.23 9.13 -7.03
C LYS A 760 18.46 8.23 -7.12
N SER A 761 18.28 6.91 -7.29
CA SER A 761 19.38 5.97 -7.52
C SER A 761 20.11 6.22 -8.85
N VAL A 762 19.36 6.35 -9.96
CA VAL A 762 19.91 6.54 -11.32
C VAL A 762 20.76 7.79 -11.42
N HIS A 763 20.36 8.87 -10.76
CA HIS A 763 21.04 10.17 -10.77
C HIS A 763 22.08 10.36 -9.64
N SER A 764 22.37 9.31 -8.85
CA SER A 764 23.47 9.32 -7.88
C SER A 764 24.80 8.88 -8.53
N ASN A 765 25.93 9.09 -7.83
CA ASN A 765 27.22 8.55 -8.25
C ASN A 765 27.36 7.03 -8.04
N ARG A 766 26.35 6.39 -7.41
CA ARG A 766 26.23 4.96 -7.11
C ARG A 766 27.33 4.35 -6.23
N GLN A 767 28.18 5.17 -5.61
CA GLN A 767 29.23 4.69 -4.71
C GLN A 767 28.68 4.32 -3.32
N ALA A 768 27.63 5.02 -2.87
CA ALA A 768 26.95 4.71 -1.61
C ALA A 768 25.42 4.82 -1.76
N PRO A 769 24.76 3.94 -2.56
CA PRO A 769 23.35 4.10 -2.92
C PRO A 769 22.41 4.23 -1.71
N SER A 770 22.58 3.39 -0.69
CA SER A 770 21.78 3.44 0.54
C SER A 770 21.87 4.81 1.23
N ARG A 771 23.09 5.36 1.38
CA ARG A 771 23.34 6.66 2.00
C ARG A 771 22.77 7.81 1.18
N ASP A 772 23.07 7.81 -0.11
CA ASP A 772 22.79 8.96 -0.98
C ASP A 772 21.27 9.07 -1.24
N ILE A 773 20.58 7.92 -1.39
CA ILE A 773 19.12 7.89 -1.50
C ILE A 773 18.46 8.32 -0.17
N ALA A 774 18.93 7.81 0.98
CA ALA A 774 18.40 8.22 2.28
C ALA A 774 18.51 9.74 2.50
N ARG A 775 19.67 10.32 2.21
CA ARG A 775 19.89 11.79 2.26
C ARG A 775 18.97 12.55 1.33
N ALA A 776 18.78 12.08 0.09
CA ALA A 776 17.91 12.76 -0.87
C ALA A 776 16.44 12.78 -0.42
N PHE A 777 15.95 11.70 0.19
CA PHE A 777 14.60 11.66 0.77
C PHE A 777 14.50 12.49 2.05
N ALA A 778 15.54 12.53 2.87
CA ALA A 778 15.57 13.38 4.06
C ALA A 778 15.53 14.87 3.70
N GLN A 779 16.17 15.27 2.60
CA GLN A 779 16.11 16.64 2.06
C GLN A 779 14.73 16.95 1.43
N GLY A 780 14.18 16.00 0.68
CA GLY A 780 12.82 16.11 0.13
C GLY A 780 11.77 16.29 1.23
N ASN A 781 11.87 15.51 2.31
CA ASN A 781 10.97 15.64 3.47
C ASN A 781 11.11 16.99 4.17
N ARG A 782 12.34 17.52 4.31
CA ARG A 782 12.56 18.88 4.84
C ARG A 782 11.79 19.92 4.02
N VAL A 783 11.96 19.91 2.69
CA VAL A 783 11.28 20.85 1.80
C VAL A 783 9.75 20.66 1.89
N ARG A 784 9.26 19.42 1.89
CA ARG A 784 7.85 19.10 2.07
C ARG A 784 7.30 19.69 3.37
N HIS A 785 7.94 19.41 4.51
CA HIS A 785 7.51 19.89 5.83
C HIS A 785 7.46 21.42 5.90
N LEU A 786 8.54 22.09 5.49
CA LEU A 786 8.66 23.54 5.50
C LEU A 786 7.59 24.21 4.64
N LEU A 787 7.43 23.77 3.38
CA LEU A 787 6.46 24.34 2.45
C LEU A 787 5.00 24.00 2.79
N SER A 788 4.79 23.02 3.67
CA SER A 788 3.46 22.72 4.25
C SER A 788 3.12 23.62 5.43
N LYS A 789 3.94 24.65 5.70
CA LYS A 789 3.87 25.53 6.88
C LYS A 789 4.12 24.78 8.19
N GLY A 790 4.77 23.62 8.13
CA GLY A 790 5.11 22.82 9.30
C GLY A 790 5.95 23.61 10.31
N LEU A 791 5.71 23.34 11.60
CA LEU A 791 6.44 23.97 12.68
C LEU A 791 7.78 23.28 12.92
N PHE A 792 8.80 24.05 13.27
CA PHE A 792 10.13 23.55 13.63
C PHE A 792 10.78 24.46 14.68
N VAL A 793 11.70 23.90 15.45
CA VAL A 793 12.40 24.61 16.53
C VAL A 793 13.46 25.55 15.94
N LEU A 794 13.49 26.79 16.42
CA LEU A 794 14.53 27.77 16.11
C LEU A 794 15.90 27.30 16.63
N ALA A 795 16.80 26.98 15.70
CA ALA A 795 18.13 26.52 16.07
C ALA A 795 19.04 27.68 16.50
N LYS A 796 19.74 27.51 17.63
CA LYS A 796 20.87 28.37 18.02
C LYS A 796 22.11 27.96 17.20
N GLU A 797 22.86 28.95 16.72
CA GLU A 797 23.87 28.76 15.66
C GLU A 797 24.81 27.57 15.93
N SER A 798 24.84 26.62 14.98
CA SER A 798 25.75 25.46 14.81
C SER A 798 25.42 24.09 15.44
N ALA A 799 24.31 23.94 16.20
CA ALA A 799 23.84 22.65 16.70
C ALA A 799 22.48 22.22 16.11
N GLN A 800 22.22 20.91 16.07
CA GLN A 800 20.87 20.40 15.79
C GLN A 800 19.95 20.85 16.92
N PRO A 801 18.79 21.46 16.63
CA PRO A 801 17.86 21.83 17.68
C PRO A 801 17.33 20.54 18.33
N SER A 802 17.47 20.44 19.65
CA SER A 802 16.74 19.45 20.43
C SER A 802 15.26 19.84 20.48
N PHE A 803 14.40 18.88 20.81
CA PHE A 803 13.01 19.18 21.12
C PHE A 803 12.91 20.30 22.18
N SER A 804 11.95 21.21 22.01
CA SER A 804 11.65 22.27 22.99
C SER A 804 10.22 22.16 23.49
N MET A 805 10.07 22.22 24.82
CA MET A 805 8.77 22.31 25.50
C MET A 805 8.14 23.70 25.36
N ASN A 806 8.92 24.73 25.01
CA ASN A 806 8.46 26.12 25.01
C ASN A 806 7.91 26.51 23.64
N SER A 807 6.64 26.95 23.60
CA SER A 807 5.97 27.35 22.36
C SER A 807 6.69 28.45 21.59
N ARG A 808 7.43 29.34 22.28
CA ARG A 808 8.15 30.46 21.66
C ARG A 808 9.35 30.03 20.82
N ASP A 809 9.85 28.83 21.04
CA ASP A 809 10.97 28.29 20.28
C ASP A 809 10.51 27.69 18.94
N TRP A 810 9.21 27.44 18.78
CA TRP A 810 8.63 26.88 17.56
C TRP A 810 8.25 28.00 16.59
N THR A 811 8.64 27.84 15.33
CA THR A 811 8.34 28.80 14.26
C THR A 811 7.96 28.08 12.97
N SER A 812 7.56 28.85 11.96
CA SER A 812 7.31 28.40 10.60
C SER A 812 8.17 29.18 9.61
N ILE A 813 8.06 28.82 8.33
CA ILE A 813 8.70 29.54 7.22
C ILE A 813 8.23 31.01 7.15
N GLY A 814 9.06 31.87 6.54
CA GLY A 814 8.73 33.27 6.26
C GLY A 814 7.65 33.45 5.19
N GLU A 815 7.16 34.68 5.03
CA GLU A 815 6.07 35.01 4.08
C GLU A 815 6.44 34.81 2.60
N GLY A 816 7.73 34.88 2.25
CA GLY A 816 8.23 34.63 0.90
C GLY A 816 7.94 33.21 0.42
N PRO A 817 8.49 32.17 1.07
CA PRO A 817 8.21 30.77 0.73
C PRO A 817 6.71 30.42 0.82
N LYS A 818 5.97 30.98 1.79
CA LYS A 818 4.50 30.79 1.87
C LYS A 818 3.79 31.27 0.61
N SER A 819 4.21 32.41 0.05
CA SER A 819 3.61 32.94 -1.18
C SER A 819 3.88 32.07 -2.41
N MET A 820 4.98 31.30 -2.46
CA MET A 820 5.28 30.39 -3.57
C MET A 820 4.31 29.21 -3.66
N VAL A 821 3.74 28.83 -2.51
CA VAL A 821 2.77 27.73 -2.40
C VAL A 821 1.35 28.25 -2.17
N ALA A 822 1.07 29.51 -2.48
CA ALA A 822 -0.26 30.09 -2.34
C ALA A 822 -1.20 29.77 -3.52
N PHE A 823 -0.65 29.37 -4.67
CA PHE A 823 -1.42 29.08 -5.89
C PHE A 823 -1.02 27.74 -6.53
N PRO A 824 -1.95 27.07 -7.22
CA PRO A 824 -1.65 25.85 -7.96
C PRO A 824 -0.55 26.05 -9.01
N SER A 825 0.49 25.23 -8.96
CA SER A 825 1.58 25.18 -9.93
C SER A 825 2.06 23.75 -10.13
N THR A 826 2.95 23.53 -11.10
CA THR A 826 3.62 22.22 -11.25
C THR A 826 4.40 21.84 -10.00
N MET A 827 5.05 22.82 -9.36
CA MET A 827 5.83 22.64 -8.13
C MET A 827 4.93 22.15 -6.99
N THR A 828 3.81 22.83 -6.74
CA THR A 828 2.91 22.46 -5.64
C THR A 828 2.25 21.11 -5.89
N ARG A 829 1.93 20.79 -7.16
CA ARG A 829 1.43 19.47 -7.55
C ARG A 829 2.47 18.36 -7.30
N TYR A 830 3.74 18.60 -7.61
CA TYR A 830 4.81 17.62 -7.33
C TYR A 830 5.08 17.46 -5.84
N LEU A 831 4.92 18.54 -5.07
CA LEU A 831 4.97 18.50 -3.61
C LEU A 831 3.71 17.90 -2.98
N GLY A 832 2.67 17.58 -3.75
CA GLY A 832 1.42 17.05 -3.22
C GLY A 832 0.62 18.05 -2.37
N LEU A 833 0.88 19.36 -2.51
CA LEU A 833 0.15 20.41 -1.79
C LEU A 833 -1.18 20.66 -2.49
N GLU A 834 -2.28 20.30 -1.83
CA GLU A 834 -3.62 20.51 -2.36
C GLU A 834 -4.07 21.96 -2.18
N PHE A 835 -4.69 22.47 -3.23
CA PHE A 835 -5.50 23.68 -3.15
C PHE A 835 -6.93 23.23 -3.25
N GLN A 836 -7.75 23.60 -2.26
CA GLN A 836 -9.18 23.60 -2.47
C GLN A 836 -9.43 24.41 -3.74
N LYS A 837 -9.99 23.76 -4.76
CA LYS A 837 -10.53 24.48 -5.91
C LYS A 837 -11.65 25.35 -5.36
N HIS A 838 -11.34 26.59 -4.97
CA HIS A 838 -12.36 27.62 -5.00
C HIS A 838 -12.77 27.71 -6.45
N HIS A 839 -13.91 27.09 -6.77
CA HIS A 839 -14.60 27.28 -8.02
C HIS A 839 -15.08 28.73 -8.05
N ASN A 840 -14.15 29.66 -8.29
CA ASN A 840 -14.49 30.86 -9.02
C ASN A 840 -14.69 30.37 -10.46
N GLY A 841 -15.88 29.82 -10.73
CA GLY A 841 -16.37 29.72 -12.10
C GLY A 841 -16.24 31.11 -12.74
N PRO A 842 -16.07 31.20 -14.07
CA PRO A 842 -16.05 32.50 -14.73
C PRO A 842 -17.30 33.26 -14.29
N LYS A 843 -17.12 34.46 -13.70
CA LYS A 843 -18.24 35.37 -13.44
C LYS A 843 -18.89 35.67 -14.79
N ILE A 844 -19.99 34.98 -15.09
CA ILE A 844 -20.81 35.25 -16.26
C ILE A 844 -21.49 36.59 -16.01
N SER A 845 -20.85 37.66 -16.44
CA SER A 845 -21.44 38.98 -16.53
C SER A 845 -22.08 39.10 -17.91
N LYS A 846 -23.31 38.57 -18.05
CA LYS A 846 -24.39 39.06 -18.93
C LYS A 846 -25.55 38.06 -18.98
N LEU A 847 -26.73 38.57 -18.62
CA LEU A 847 -28.06 37.96 -18.72
C LEU A 847 -28.36 37.46 -20.15
N GLN A 848 -28.49 36.15 -20.30
CA GLN A 848 -29.39 35.45 -21.24
C GLN A 848 -29.60 34.03 -20.67
N ALA A 849 -30.84 33.53 -20.66
CA ALA A 849 -31.16 32.18 -20.21
C ALA A 849 -30.26 31.17 -20.95
N SER A 850 -29.36 30.51 -20.22
CA SER A 850 -28.44 29.53 -20.81
C SER A 850 -28.91 28.12 -20.47
N HIS A 851 -29.19 27.32 -21.50
CA HIS A 851 -29.36 25.88 -21.34
C HIS A 851 -28.02 25.29 -20.89
N ILE A 852 -27.94 24.81 -19.66
CA ILE A 852 -26.79 24.06 -19.16
C ILE A 852 -26.85 22.66 -19.76
N SER A 853 -25.90 22.29 -20.60
CA SER A 853 -25.83 20.96 -21.24
C SER A 853 -25.02 19.94 -20.45
N ILE A 854 -24.33 20.37 -19.39
CA ILE A 854 -23.40 19.58 -18.60
C ILE A 854 -23.54 19.94 -17.12
N LEU A 855 -23.78 18.94 -16.28
CA LEU A 855 -23.83 19.05 -14.82
C LEU A 855 -22.52 18.54 -14.20
N ASP A 856 -21.97 19.20 -13.18
CA ASP A 856 -20.83 18.64 -12.45
C ASP A 856 -21.30 17.65 -11.39
N ILE A 857 -20.89 16.37 -11.51
CA ILE A 857 -21.16 15.30 -10.54
C ILE A 857 -19.84 14.63 -10.17
N ASP A 858 -19.54 14.59 -8.86
CA ASP A 858 -18.30 14.04 -8.29
C ASP A 858 -17.01 14.64 -8.89
N GLY A 859 -17.01 15.93 -9.24
CA GLY A 859 -15.88 16.60 -9.88
C GLY A 859 -15.64 16.11 -11.31
N GLY A 860 -16.71 15.88 -12.07
CA GLY A 860 -16.67 15.45 -13.46
C GLY A 860 -17.93 15.86 -14.23
N ASN A 861 -17.72 16.22 -15.48
CA ASN A 861 -18.77 16.68 -16.39
C ASN A 861 -19.74 15.55 -16.74
N CYS A 862 -21.02 15.72 -16.37
CA CYS A 862 -22.14 14.86 -16.69
C CYS A 862 -23.01 15.47 -17.80
N PRO A 863 -22.92 14.95 -19.03
CA PRO A 863 -23.70 15.50 -20.14
C PRO A 863 -25.16 15.09 -20.04
N VAL A 864 -26.05 15.95 -20.55
CA VAL A 864 -27.44 15.57 -20.83
C VAL A 864 -27.47 14.30 -21.70
N GLY A 865 -28.35 13.37 -21.34
CA GLY A 865 -28.45 12.04 -21.94
C GLY A 865 -27.68 10.95 -21.19
N ALA A 866 -26.79 11.29 -20.25
CA ALA A 866 -26.08 10.31 -19.42
C ALA A 866 -27.00 9.65 -18.38
N HIS A 867 -26.60 8.45 -17.94
CA HIS A 867 -27.29 7.74 -16.86
C HIS A 867 -26.65 8.04 -15.51
N VAL A 868 -27.49 8.17 -14.49
CA VAL A 868 -27.12 8.53 -13.11
C VAL A 868 -27.86 7.66 -12.11
N ILE A 869 -27.32 7.54 -10.90
CA ILE A 869 -28.03 7.00 -9.74
C ILE A 869 -28.54 8.18 -8.91
N VAL A 870 -29.82 8.13 -8.55
CA VAL A 870 -30.50 9.15 -7.78
C VAL A 870 -30.99 8.54 -6.47
N GLN A 871 -30.87 9.29 -5.38
CA GLN A 871 -31.51 8.98 -4.10
C GLN A 871 -32.93 9.54 -4.09
N ASP A 872 -33.92 8.73 -3.70
CA ASP A 872 -35.29 9.20 -3.56
C ASP A 872 -35.37 10.25 -2.43
N ILE A 873 -36.20 11.28 -2.62
CA ILE A 873 -36.36 12.37 -1.65
C ILE A 873 -37.17 11.88 -0.45
N ASN A 874 -38.05 10.90 -0.67
CA ASN A 874 -38.99 10.42 0.35
C ASN A 874 -38.45 9.21 1.13
N ASP A 875 -37.46 8.51 0.60
CA ASP A 875 -36.86 7.32 1.20
C ASP A 875 -35.37 7.23 0.82
N THR A 876 -34.54 6.64 1.68
CA THR A 876 -33.12 6.37 1.43
C THR A 876 -32.85 5.38 0.29
N SER A 877 -33.89 4.96 -0.43
CA SER A 877 -33.80 4.12 -1.62
C SER A 877 -33.16 4.86 -2.80
N THR A 878 -32.62 4.09 -3.74
CA THR A 878 -31.90 4.62 -4.90
C THR A 878 -32.41 3.98 -6.17
N TYR A 879 -32.54 4.75 -7.24
CA TYR A 879 -32.94 4.26 -8.56
C TYR A 879 -32.01 4.81 -9.66
N VAL A 880 -32.01 4.15 -10.81
CA VAL A 880 -31.26 4.60 -11.99
C VAL A 880 -32.15 5.50 -12.84
N ALA A 881 -31.60 6.57 -13.37
CA ALA A 881 -32.31 7.48 -14.25
C ALA A 881 -31.41 8.03 -15.36
N ARG A 882 -32.01 8.48 -16.46
CA ARG A 882 -31.33 9.24 -17.51
C ARG A 882 -31.51 10.73 -17.27
N LEU A 883 -30.43 11.49 -17.34
CA LEU A 883 -30.44 12.94 -17.29
C LEU A 883 -31.09 13.47 -18.57
N THR A 884 -32.22 14.17 -18.48
CA THR A 884 -32.95 14.66 -19.66
C THR A 884 -32.79 16.16 -19.86
N GLU A 885 -32.92 16.94 -18.80
CA GLU A 885 -32.77 18.40 -18.86
C GLU A 885 -32.16 18.92 -17.57
N VAL A 886 -31.31 19.95 -17.68
CA VAL A 886 -30.78 20.71 -16.55
C VAL A 886 -31.39 22.11 -16.63
N LEU A 887 -32.15 22.47 -15.60
CA LEU A 887 -32.89 23.73 -15.55
C LEU A 887 -32.17 24.70 -14.59
N GLN A 888 -31.92 25.91 -15.08
CA GLN A 888 -31.37 27.01 -14.31
C GLN A 888 -32.38 28.14 -14.24
N GLU A 889 -32.83 28.46 -13.04
CA GLU A 889 -33.62 29.66 -12.77
C GLU A 889 -32.68 30.86 -12.67
N VAL A 890 -33.01 31.91 -13.43
CA VAL A 890 -32.25 33.17 -13.49
C VAL A 890 -32.41 33.92 -12.17
N GLU A 891 -31.32 34.50 -11.68
CA GLU A 891 -31.20 35.19 -10.39
C GLU A 891 -31.37 34.30 -9.14
N SER A 892 -31.46 32.97 -9.31
CA SER A 892 -31.53 32.04 -8.18
C SER A 892 -30.23 31.97 -7.36
N MET A 893 -30.35 31.60 -6.08
CA MET A 893 -29.18 31.28 -5.24
C MET A 893 -28.33 30.15 -5.83
N ALA A 894 -28.97 29.25 -6.58
CA ALA A 894 -28.30 28.18 -7.31
C ALA A 894 -27.42 28.77 -8.44
N GLU A 895 -27.93 29.71 -9.23
CA GLU A 895 -27.14 30.37 -10.29
C GLU A 895 -25.95 31.14 -9.71
N GLN A 896 -26.17 31.88 -8.61
CA GLN A 896 -25.11 32.64 -7.93
C GLN A 896 -24.01 31.73 -7.34
N SER A 897 -24.34 30.48 -7.00
CA SER A 897 -23.40 29.47 -6.52
C SER A 897 -22.87 28.54 -7.63
N GLY A 898 -23.23 28.77 -8.90
CA GLY A 898 -22.79 27.96 -10.04
C GLY A 898 -23.40 26.55 -10.07
N GLN A 899 -24.58 26.37 -9.46
CA GLN A 899 -25.30 25.10 -9.39
C GLN A 899 -26.61 25.15 -10.17
N ALA A 900 -27.03 24.01 -10.72
CA ALA A 900 -28.33 23.83 -11.36
C ALA A 900 -29.49 24.03 -10.37
N SER A 901 -30.58 24.68 -10.80
CA SER A 901 -31.76 24.92 -9.95
C SER A 901 -32.60 23.66 -9.76
N THR A 902 -32.93 22.97 -10.86
CA THR A 902 -33.58 21.67 -10.80
C THR A 902 -33.20 20.83 -12.03
N ILE A 903 -33.38 19.52 -11.94
CA ILE A 903 -32.93 18.60 -12.96
C ILE A 903 -34.08 17.64 -13.29
N LEU A 904 -34.42 17.54 -14.57
CA LEU A 904 -35.40 16.56 -15.05
C LEU A 904 -34.67 15.26 -15.37
N VAL A 905 -35.10 14.17 -14.72
CA VAL A 905 -34.59 12.83 -14.97
C VAL A 905 -35.72 11.89 -15.41
N GLN A 906 -35.42 11.03 -16.37
CA GLN A 906 -36.29 9.93 -16.79
C GLN A 906 -35.90 8.67 -16.04
N ILE A 907 -36.84 8.06 -15.31
CA ILE A 907 -36.59 6.82 -14.57
C ILE A 907 -36.37 5.68 -15.58
N VAL A 908 -35.37 4.84 -15.33
CA VAL A 908 -35.14 3.62 -16.10
C VAL A 908 -35.34 2.38 -15.23
N ASP A 909 -35.93 1.35 -15.82
CA ASP A 909 -36.03 0.03 -15.22
C ASP A 909 -34.77 -0.78 -15.53
N VAL A 910 -34.24 -1.42 -14.49
CA VAL A 910 -33.04 -2.27 -14.52
C VAL A 910 -33.30 -3.65 -13.92
N SER A 911 -34.57 -4.08 -13.83
CA SER A 911 -34.93 -5.40 -13.28
C SER A 911 -34.59 -6.55 -14.24
N ASN A 912 -34.54 -6.28 -15.55
CA ASN A 912 -34.29 -7.29 -16.57
C ASN A 912 -32.79 -7.55 -16.76
N GLU A 913 -32.40 -8.79 -17.06
CA GLU A 913 -31.00 -9.16 -17.27
C GLU A 913 -30.64 -9.18 -18.77
N ALA A 914 -29.55 -8.51 -19.14
CA ALA A 914 -28.84 -8.72 -20.39
C ALA A 914 -27.97 -9.99 -20.27
N VAL A 915 -28.57 -11.16 -20.52
CA VAL A 915 -28.02 -12.49 -20.20
C VAL A 915 -26.62 -12.74 -20.76
N ALA A 916 -26.31 -12.22 -21.96
CA ALA A 916 -24.99 -12.39 -22.58
C ALA A 916 -23.84 -11.72 -21.79
N TYR A 917 -24.19 -10.74 -20.95
CA TYR A 917 -23.28 -9.90 -20.17
C TYR A 917 -23.40 -10.14 -18.66
N ARG A 918 -24.48 -10.81 -18.21
CA ARG A 918 -24.86 -10.98 -16.79
C ARG A 918 -25.01 -9.62 -16.06
N MET A 919 -25.52 -8.63 -16.77
CA MET A 919 -25.69 -7.23 -16.33
C MET A 919 -27.16 -6.80 -16.42
N PRO A 920 -27.60 -5.77 -15.68
CA PRO A 920 -28.95 -5.23 -15.80
C PRO A 920 -29.15 -4.54 -17.15
N ARG A 921 -30.22 -4.88 -17.87
CA ARG A 921 -30.65 -4.22 -19.10
C ARG A 921 -31.39 -2.94 -18.75
N ILE A 922 -31.16 -1.87 -19.50
CA ILE A 922 -31.81 -0.58 -19.30
C ILE A 922 -33.08 -0.54 -20.14
N VAL A 923 -34.20 -0.28 -19.49
CA VAL A 923 -35.50 -0.07 -20.15
C VAL A 923 -36.02 1.31 -19.78
N HIS A 924 -36.10 2.21 -20.76
CA HIS A 924 -36.62 3.55 -20.55
C HIS A 924 -38.11 3.51 -20.24
N THR A 925 -38.51 4.13 -19.12
CA THR A 925 -39.92 4.26 -18.74
C THR A 925 -40.48 5.60 -19.19
N GLN A 926 -41.81 5.75 -19.17
CA GLN A 926 -42.48 7.04 -19.38
C GLN A 926 -42.58 7.89 -18.11
N SER A 927 -41.82 7.54 -17.05
CA SER A 927 -41.85 8.23 -15.76
C SER A 927 -40.71 9.22 -15.66
N TYR A 928 -41.05 10.47 -15.34
CA TYR A 928 -40.09 11.56 -15.17
C TYR A 928 -40.20 12.14 -13.76
N ARG A 929 -39.09 12.62 -13.22
CA ARG A 929 -39.05 13.30 -11.93
C ARG A 929 -38.13 14.52 -11.98
N LEU A 930 -38.49 15.54 -11.20
CA LEU A 930 -37.61 16.66 -10.91
C LEU A 930 -36.81 16.33 -9.65
N VAL A 931 -35.50 16.52 -9.72
CA VAL A 931 -34.55 16.20 -8.65
C VAL A 931 -33.56 17.34 -8.48
N ASN A 932 -32.97 17.47 -7.28
CA ASN A 932 -31.91 18.43 -7.06
C ASN A 932 -30.55 17.83 -7.42
N ALA A 933 -29.55 18.67 -7.71
CA ALA A 933 -28.19 18.22 -8.00
C ALA A 933 -27.60 17.37 -6.85
N LYS A 934 -27.92 17.71 -5.60
CA LYS A 934 -27.48 16.98 -4.39
C LYS A 934 -28.06 15.57 -4.27
N ASP A 935 -29.19 15.29 -4.92
CA ASP A 935 -29.87 13.99 -4.84
C ASP A 935 -29.28 13.00 -5.88
N ILE A 936 -28.47 13.50 -6.82
CA ILE A 936 -27.75 12.67 -7.79
C ILE A 936 -26.43 12.20 -7.16
N LEU A 937 -26.37 10.91 -6.87
CA LEU A 937 -25.25 10.30 -6.16
C LEU A 937 -24.02 10.11 -7.05
N CYS A 938 -24.23 9.66 -8.29
CA CYS A 938 -23.14 9.47 -9.24
C CYS A 938 -23.62 9.23 -10.68
N MET A 939 -22.72 9.44 -11.64
CA MET A 939 -22.87 8.94 -13.01
C MET A 939 -22.55 7.44 -13.09
N VAL A 940 -23.26 6.72 -13.95
CA VAL A 940 -23.02 5.31 -14.24
C VAL A 940 -22.66 5.08 -15.70
N ASN A 941 -21.79 4.10 -15.93
CA ASN A 941 -21.43 3.65 -17.27
C ASN A 941 -22.49 2.71 -17.83
N THR A 942 -22.86 2.95 -19.08
CA THR A 942 -23.83 2.13 -19.83
C THR A 942 -23.21 1.72 -21.16
N GLN A 943 -23.51 0.52 -21.61
CA GLN A 943 -22.95 -0.03 -22.86
C GLN A 943 -24.09 -0.50 -23.76
N HIS A 944 -23.88 -0.37 -25.07
CA HIS A 944 -24.83 -0.89 -26.06
C HIS A 944 -24.95 -2.42 -25.97
N HIS A 945 -26.16 -2.93 -26.11
CA HIS A 945 -26.48 -4.35 -26.10
C HIS A 945 -26.16 -5.01 -27.45
N CYS A 946 -24.88 -5.01 -27.83
CA CYS A 946 -24.41 -5.42 -29.15
C CYS A 946 -24.80 -6.85 -29.55
N PHE A 947 -24.83 -7.78 -28.59
CA PHE A 947 -25.18 -9.19 -28.83
C PHE A 947 -26.64 -9.35 -29.28
N GLY A 948 -27.58 -8.66 -28.63
CA GLY A 948 -28.99 -8.70 -29.02
C GLY A 948 -29.28 -8.02 -30.35
N ASN A 949 -28.46 -7.03 -30.72
CA ASN A 949 -28.63 -6.22 -31.93
C ASN A 949 -27.75 -6.67 -33.11
N ASN A 950 -26.94 -7.73 -32.95
CA ASN A 950 -26.05 -8.27 -33.97
C ASN A 950 -25.10 -7.22 -34.59
N CYS A 951 -24.57 -6.30 -33.78
CA CYS A 951 -23.70 -5.23 -34.25
C CYS A 951 -22.41 -5.77 -34.88
N LYS A 952 -21.96 -5.13 -35.97
CA LYS A 952 -20.77 -5.54 -36.75
C LYS A 952 -19.73 -4.41 -36.80
N ALA A 953 -18.49 -4.79 -37.09
CA ALA A 953 -17.37 -3.86 -37.25
C ALA A 953 -17.39 -3.16 -38.63
N THR A 954 -18.50 -2.47 -38.94
CA THR A 954 -18.75 -1.82 -40.25
C THR A 954 -18.61 -0.31 -40.21
N ALA A 955 -18.54 0.30 -39.01
CA ALA A 955 -18.30 1.72 -38.87
C ALA A 955 -16.79 2.02 -39.01
N HIS A 956 -16.44 3.24 -39.42
CA HIS A 956 -15.05 3.64 -39.64
C HIS A 956 -14.74 5.01 -39.03
N ARG A 957 -13.54 5.16 -38.48
CA ARG A 957 -12.99 6.44 -37.99
C ARG A 957 -11.66 6.75 -38.67
N GLN A 958 -11.49 7.98 -39.12
CA GLN A 958 -10.19 8.46 -39.61
C GLN A 958 -9.18 8.53 -38.47
N ILE A 959 -7.99 7.97 -38.70
CA ILE A 959 -6.90 7.96 -37.72
C ILE A 959 -6.24 9.33 -37.74
N ARG A 960 -5.84 9.82 -36.55
CA ARG A 960 -4.91 10.95 -36.44
C ARG A 960 -3.55 10.46 -36.02
N GLN A 961 -2.52 10.79 -36.77
CA GLN A 961 -1.11 10.52 -36.45
C GLN A 961 -0.38 11.85 -36.40
N GLU A 962 0.52 12.03 -35.43
CA GLU A 962 1.30 13.29 -35.27
C GLU A 962 0.42 14.56 -35.20
N ARG A 963 -0.81 14.42 -34.68
CA ARG A 963 -1.86 15.46 -34.64
C ARG A 963 -2.46 15.84 -36.01
N GLU A 964 -2.11 15.16 -37.10
CA GLU A 964 -2.70 15.36 -38.42
C GLU A 964 -3.77 14.30 -38.72
N LYS A 965 -4.77 14.63 -39.55
CA LYS A 965 -5.72 13.63 -40.06
C LYS A 965 -5.04 12.83 -41.17
N THR A 966 -5.07 11.51 -41.09
CA THR A 966 -4.47 10.65 -42.10
C THR A 966 -5.53 10.04 -43.02
N LEU A 967 -5.09 9.49 -44.15
CA LEU A 967 -5.93 8.67 -45.04
C LEU A 967 -6.26 7.30 -44.44
N ASN A 968 -5.55 6.89 -43.38
CA ASN A 968 -5.79 5.62 -42.72
C ASN A 968 -7.09 5.70 -41.91
N SER A 969 -7.89 4.64 -41.99
CA SER A 969 -9.10 4.49 -41.18
C SER A 969 -9.02 3.22 -40.35
N GLU A 970 -9.73 3.21 -39.23
CA GLU A 970 -9.87 2.06 -38.36
C GLU A 970 -11.33 1.64 -38.25
N ALA A 971 -11.58 0.34 -38.17
CA ALA A 971 -12.91 -0.22 -38.00
C ALA A 971 -13.42 -0.05 -36.56
N LEU A 972 -14.69 0.26 -36.44
CA LEU A 972 -15.47 0.42 -35.22
C LEU A 972 -16.73 -0.44 -35.30
N ILE A 973 -17.28 -0.81 -34.15
CA ILE A 973 -18.61 -1.40 -34.06
C ILE A 973 -19.66 -0.34 -34.39
N ASP A 974 -20.60 -0.72 -35.26
CA ASP A 974 -21.76 0.08 -35.64
C ASP A 974 -22.91 -0.14 -34.65
N HIS A 975 -23.25 0.90 -33.89
CA HIS A 975 -24.35 0.93 -32.94
C HIS A 975 -25.59 1.69 -33.47
N SER A 976 -25.72 1.86 -34.80
CA SER A 976 -26.86 2.57 -35.40
C SER A 976 -28.20 1.85 -35.22
N HIS A 977 -28.20 0.52 -35.07
CA HIS A 977 -29.39 -0.26 -34.81
C HIS A 977 -29.74 -0.25 -33.31
N ASN A 978 -30.94 0.27 -32.97
CA ASN A 978 -31.45 0.41 -31.61
C ASN A 978 -30.42 1.00 -30.62
N PRO A 979 -30.00 2.27 -30.81
CA PRO A 979 -28.94 2.88 -30.01
C PRO A 979 -29.28 2.98 -28.51
N GLU A 980 -30.58 2.97 -28.17
CA GLU A 980 -31.09 3.05 -26.80
C GLU A 980 -31.14 1.69 -26.09
N ASP A 981 -30.93 0.56 -26.80
CA ASP A 981 -30.86 -0.76 -26.16
C ASP A 981 -29.51 -0.94 -25.46
N CYS A 982 -29.45 -0.55 -24.19
CA CYS A 982 -28.24 -0.55 -23.38
C CYS A 982 -28.35 -1.48 -22.16
N PHE A 983 -27.21 -1.76 -21.55
CA PHE A 983 -27.12 -2.37 -20.23
C PHE A 983 -26.26 -1.52 -19.29
N LEU A 984 -26.58 -1.59 -17.99
CA LEU A 984 -25.85 -0.95 -16.92
C LEU A 984 -24.57 -1.73 -16.61
N ASN A 985 -23.42 -1.07 -16.73
CA ASN A 985 -22.15 -1.71 -16.44
C ASN A 985 -21.88 -1.76 -14.93
N THR A 986 -22.29 -2.83 -14.26
CA THR A 986 -21.99 -3.02 -12.84
C THR A 986 -20.56 -3.49 -12.58
N ALA A 987 -19.69 -3.59 -13.60
CA ALA A 987 -18.26 -3.77 -13.39
C ALA A 987 -17.54 -2.43 -13.08
N GLN A 988 -18.25 -1.30 -13.12
CA GLN A 988 -17.70 0.01 -12.74
C GLN A 988 -17.17 -0.02 -11.29
N MET A 989 -15.88 0.31 -11.13
CA MET A 989 -15.21 0.30 -9.82
C MET A 989 -15.50 1.59 -9.03
N ARG A 990 -15.52 2.74 -9.72
CA ARG A 990 -15.81 4.03 -9.09
C ARG A 990 -17.27 4.09 -8.65
N ASN A 991 -17.53 4.58 -7.45
CA ASN A 991 -18.88 4.64 -6.87
C ASN A 991 -19.56 3.26 -6.79
N ALA A 992 -18.76 2.18 -6.72
CA ALA A 992 -19.26 0.81 -6.63
C ALA A 992 -20.23 0.61 -5.46
N LYS A 993 -20.08 1.36 -4.35
CA LYS A 993 -21.04 1.31 -3.22
C LYS A 993 -22.49 1.60 -3.64
N HIS A 994 -22.69 2.42 -4.67
CA HIS A 994 -24.01 2.72 -5.23
C HIS A 994 -24.35 1.78 -6.38
N VAL A 995 -23.42 1.55 -7.31
CA VAL A 995 -23.65 0.73 -8.51
C VAL A 995 -23.94 -0.74 -8.16
N GLN A 996 -23.26 -1.29 -7.14
CA GLN A 996 -23.42 -2.70 -6.76
C GLN A 996 -24.80 -3.04 -6.19
N LYS A 997 -25.62 -2.05 -5.81
CA LYS A 997 -27.02 -2.29 -5.41
C LYS A 997 -27.88 -2.86 -6.54
N PHE A 998 -27.50 -2.58 -7.80
CA PHE A 998 -28.24 -3.00 -8.99
C PHE A 998 -27.67 -4.27 -9.64
N ARG A 999 -26.66 -4.91 -9.03
CA ARG A 999 -25.99 -6.07 -9.63
C ARG A 999 -26.94 -7.27 -9.78
N ILE A 1000 -26.69 -8.07 -10.81
CA ILE A 1000 -27.32 -9.40 -10.95
C ILE A 1000 -26.58 -10.39 -10.04
N LYS A 1001 -27.31 -10.96 -9.08
CA LYS A 1001 -26.77 -11.95 -8.12
C LYS A 1001 -26.25 -13.19 -8.86
N SER A 1002 -25.05 -13.64 -8.50
CA SER A 1002 -24.48 -14.86 -9.07
C SER A 1002 -25.20 -16.10 -8.51
N PRO A 1003 -25.48 -17.13 -9.33
CA PRO A 1003 -26.15 -18.33 -8.86
C PRO A 1003 -25.25 -19.12 -7.90
N THR A 1004 -25.86 -19.79 -6.92
CA THR A 1004 -25.16 -20.75 -6.07
C THR A 1004 -24.85 -22.00 -6.88
N LEU A 1005 -23.56 -22.35 -6.93
CA LEU A 1005 -23.07 -23.49 -7.67
C LEU A 1005 -22.80 -24.66 -6.70
N ASN A 1006 -23.06 -25.90 -7.12
CA ASN A 1006 -22.75 -27.09 -6.30
C ASN A 1006 -21.23 -27.40 -6.39
N PRO A 1007 -20.45 -27.18 -5.31
CA PRO A 1007 -18.99 -27.31 -5.37
C PRO A 1007 -18.55 -28.73 -5.68
N GLU A 1008 -19.18 -29.73 -5.06
CA GLU A 1008 -18.81 -31.14 -5.20
C GLU A 1008 -18.98 -31.63 -6.64
N THR A 1009 -20.15 -31.36 -7.23
CA THR A 1009 -20.47 -31.76 -8.61
C THR A 1009 -19.50 -31.11 -9.60
N ILE A 1010 -19.19 -29.83 -9.39
CA ILE A 1010 -18.29 -29.09 -10.26
C ILE A 1010 -16.87 -29.62 -10.16
N ILE A 1011 -16.35 -29.79 -8.94
CA ILE A 1011 -14.99 -30.28 -8.73
C ILE A 1011 -14.83 -31.67 -9.34
N ILE A 1012 -15.79 -32.59 -9.15
CA ILE A 1012 -15.78 -33.93 -9.76
C ILE A 1012 -15.66 -33.83 -11.29
N ARG A 1013 -16.52 -33.02 -11.93
CA ARG A 1013 -16.52 -32.86 -13.39
C ARG A 1013 -15.24 -32.20 -13.91
N SER A 1014 -14.72 -31.21 -13.20
CA SER A 1014 -13.49 -30.49 -13.57
C SER A 1014 -12.26 -31.38 -13.43
N VAL A 1015 -12.18 -32.21 -12.38
CA VAL A 1015 -11.10 -33.20 -12.20
C VAL A 1015 -11.15 -34.27 -13.28
N ALA A 1016 -12.33 -34.85 -13.55
CA ALA A 1016 -12.49 -35.83 -14.61
C ALA A 1016 -12.01 -35.30 -15.97
N ARG A 1017 -12.37 -34.05 -16.30
CA ARG A 1017 -11.91 -33.38 -17.52
C ARG A 1017 -10.39 -33.18 -17.56
N GLU A 1018 -9.76 -32.80 -16.46
CA GLU A 1018 -8.30 -32.63 -16.41
C GLU A 1018 -7.56 -33.97 -16.58
N ILE A 1019 -8.10 -35.06 -16.02
CA ILE A 1019 -7.57 -36.42 -16.22
C ILE A 1019 -7.68 -36.81 -17.70
N ASP A 1020 -8.86 -36.63 -18.31
CA ASP A 1020 -9.06 -36.92 -19.74
C ASP A 1020 -8.08 -36.14 -20.64
N ILE A 1021 -7.81 -34.87 -20.31
CA ILE A 1021 -6.85 -34.04 -21.05
C ILE A 1021 -5.43 -34.60 -20.90
N ARG A 1022 -5.03 -35.00 -19.69
CA ARG A 1022 -3.70 -35.60 -19.44
C ARG A 1022 -3.53 -36.91 -20.17
N ASP A 1023 -4.55 -37.76 -20.18
CA ASP A 1023 -4.50 -39.05 -20.86
C ASP A 1023 -4.45 -38.89 -22.38
N LYS A 1024 -5.19 -37.93 -22.95
CA LYS A 1024 -5.06 -37.57 -24.37
C LYS A 1024 -3.66 -37.07 -24.71
N ALA A 1025 -3.10 -36.17 -23.88
CA ALA A 1025 -1.76 -35.65 -24.10
C ALA A 1025 -0.70 -36.76 -24.09
N LYS A 1026 -0.75 -37.67 -23.10
CA LYS A 1026 0.15 -38.83 -23.03
C LYS A 1026 0.09 -39.70 -24.28
N ARG A 1027 -1.13 -40.05 -24.74
CA ARG A 1027 -1.32 -40.82 -25.98
C ARG A 1027 -0.75 -40.10 -27.20
N THR A 1028 -0.92 -38.78 -27.31
CA THR A 1028 -0.33 -37.99 -28.40
C THR A 1028 1.20 -37.98 -28.32
N THR A 1029 1.79 -37.87 -27.13
CA THR A 1029 3.24 -37.95 -26.95
C THR A 1029 3.79 -39.33 -27.30
N GLU A 1030 3.10 -40.40 -26.89
CA GLU A 1030 3.46 -41.78 -27.25
C GLU A 1030 3.36 -42.02 -28.76
N ILE A 1031 2.29 -41.56 -29.41
CA ILE A 1031 2.14 -41.65 -30.87
C ILE A 1031 3.24 -40.85 -31.59
N ASN A 1032 3.56 -39.64 -31.12
CA ASN A 1032 4.64 -38.85 -31.71
C ASN A 1032 6.01 -39.49 -31.51
N TYR A 1033 6.25 -40.12 -30.36
CA TYR A 1033 7.47 -40.87 -30.08
C TYR A 1033 7.59 -42.07 -31.01
N ILE A 1034 6.53 -42.88 -31.15
CA ILE A 1034 6.45 -44.03 -32.06
C ILE A 1034 6.60 -43.61 -33.53
N ASN A 1035 6.10 -42.44 -33.93
CA ASN A 1035 6.27 -41.94 -35.30
C ASN A 1035 7.63 -41.28 -35.56
N SER A 1036 8.41 -41.00 -34.50
CA SER A 1036 9.75 -40.40 -34.57
C SER A 1036 10.89 -41.38 -34.34
N SER A 1037 10.56 -42.62 -33.97
CA SER A 1037 11.46 -43.78 -33.87
C SER A 1037 11.20 -44.72 -35.03
#